data_AF-A0A6P5S9M2-F1
#
_entry.id   AF-A0A6P5S9M2-F1
#
_cell.length_a   1.000
_cell.length_b   1.000
_cell.length_c   1.000
_cell.angle_alpha   90.00
_cell.angle_beta   90.00
_cell.angle_gamma   90.00
#
_symmetry.space_group_name_H-M   'P 1'
#
loop_
_entity.id
_entity.type
_entity.pdbx_description
1 polymer ?
#
loop_
_entity_poly.entity_id
_entity_poly.type
_entity_poly.pdbx_seq_one_letter_code
_entity_poly.pdbx_strand_id
1 'polypeptide(L)'
;METTDPSDNPPNDVVFDESSPETDLTLSGSTPHDNHHSQNHSSENPSAPPQTTLDAPVSDSQDDSSEPIPEGEDSLLDQQGLPNPAEPGPAEPGPPAKRRRRRKKFFTELNSTPSLAKNRRTDLNKDVDVEALIAISVGFPVDSLTEEEIEANVVPTIGGVEQANYIVVRNHILARWRSNVSFWLTRELALESIRLEHKGLVDSAYDFLVEHGYINFGLAPAVKEAKLKSFDGVERGNVVIVGAGLAGLVAARQLVFLGFKVVVLEGRNRPGGRVKTRKMKGEGVEAAADLGGSVLTGINGNPLGVLARQLGLPLHKVRDICPLYLPDGKAVNSEIDSRIEASFNKLLDRVCKLRHAMIEEVKSVDVSLGTALEAFRRAYSVAQDPQERMLLDWHLANLEYANASLMSNLSMAYWDQDDPYEMGGDHCFIPGGNETFVRSLSEGLPIFYERTVQSIRYGSDGILVYANGQEFRGDMVLCTVPLGVLKKGSIEFVPELPQRKKDAIQSLGFGLLNKVAILFPYNFWGGDIDTFGHLTEDPSMRGEFFLFYSYSSVSGGPLLVALVAGDAAIKFELMSPVESVNRVLEILRGIFNPKGIAVPDPIQAVCTRWGKDAFAYGSYSYVAVGSSGDDYDILAESIGDGRVFFAGEATNKQYPATMHGALLSGMREAANILREAKRRSIIPSEKLNNVYGGESDDLNKLFDTPDLTFGSFSVLFDPRSNEVDSSNSLLQVKFGGKYLDVGCLSLCLYGLISRNQAIKLSEEEGEENRMRMLNQEFGVSLVGRKGLSGAGESLITNIRSAKSNLEDGGIQR
;
A
#
# COMPACT_ATOMS: atom_id res chain seq x y z
N MET A 1 9.46 -27.20 -75.77
CA MET A 1 8.49 -26.32 -76.43
C MET A 1 7.13 -26.71 -75.89
N GLU A 2 6.50 -25.95 -75.00
CA GLU A 2 6.91 -24.65 -74.40
C GLU A 2 6.65 -24.65 -72.87
N THR A 3 6.74 -23.49 -72.22
CA THR A 3 6.86 -23.31 -70.75
C THR A 3 5.82 -22.32 -70.20
N THR A 4 5.76 -22.15 -68.87
CA THR A 4 4.91 -21.22 -68.07
C THR A 4 3.42 -21.60 -67.98
N ASP A 5 2.71 -21.44 -66.85
CA ASP A 5 3.13 -21.04 -65.48
C ASP A 5 2.20 -21.70 -64.41
N PRO A 6 2.57 -21.75 -63.10
CA PRO A 6 2.02 -22.74 -62.17
C PRO A 6 1.04 -22.27 -61.07
N SER A 7 0.18 -23.24 -60.68
CA SER A 7 -0.36 -23.55 -59.33
C SER A 7 -1.26 -22.58 -58.55
N ASP A 8 -2.51 -23.02 -58.35
CA ASP A 8 -3.30 -22.78 -57.13
C ASP A 8 -2.64 -23.37 -55.87
N ASN A 9 -2.96 -22.83 -54.68
CA ASN A 9 -3.22 -23.63 -53.47
C ASN A 9 -4.01 -22.83 -52.40
N PRO A 10 -4.71 -23.49 -51.47
CA PRO A 10 -5.66 -22.88 -50.51
C PRO A 10 -4.99 -22.31 -49.24
N PRO A 11 -5.73 -21.57 -48.37
CA PRO A 11 -5.16 -20.93 -47.19
C PRO A 11 -4.93 -21.90 -46.02
N ASN A 12 -3.81 -21.72 -45.30
CA ASN A 12 -3.42 -22.53 -44.16
C ASN A 12 -3.58 -21.80 -42.81
N ASP A 13 -4.24 -22.50 -41.89
CA ASP A 13 -3.90 -22.62 -40.46
C ASP A 13 -3.93 -21.37 -39.56
N VAL A 14 -5.13 -21.07 -39.05
CA VAL A 14 -5.30 -20.42 -37.74
C VAL A 14 -5.05 -21.46 -36.65
N VAL A 15 -4.01 -21.26 -35.82
CA VAL A 15 -3.74 -22.12 -34.66
C VAL A 15 -4.64 -21.72 -33.50
N PHE A 16 -5.46 -22.66 -33.04
CA PHE A 16 -6.28 -22.54 -31.83
C PHE A 16 -5.54 -23.11 -30.62
N ASP A 17 -5.86 -22.60 -29.43
CA ASP A 17 -5.49 -23.17 -28.13
C ASP A 17 -6.77 -23.20 -27.27
N GLU A 18 -7.07 -24.35 -26.64
CA GLU A 18 -8.38 -24.60 -26.00
C GLU A 18 -8.27 -24.59 -24.47
N SER A 19 -8.83 -23.57 -23.80
CA SER A 19 -9.20 -23.68 -22.38
C SER A 19 -10.21 -22.62 -21.91
N SER A 20 -11.35 -23.13 -21.44
CA SER A 20 -12.35 -22.48 -20.57
C SER A 20 -13.20 -21.30 -21.13
N PRO A 21 -14.41 -21.05 -20.59
CA PRO A 21 -15.45 -20.29 -21.29
C PRO A 21 -15.77 -18.92 -20.68
N GLU A 22 -15.81 -17.87 -21.51
CA GLU A 22 -16.52 -16.60 -21.23
C GLU A 22 -17.50 -16.28 -22.38
N THR A 23 -18.57 -15.56 -22.06
CA THR A 23 -19.70 -15.31 -22.98
C THR A 23 -19.45 -14.09 -23.90
N ASP A 24 -18.48 -14.18 -24.80
CA ASP A 24 -18.23 -13.16 -25.81
C ASP A 24 -19.10 -13.35 -27.06
N LEU A 25 -20.25 -12.66 -27.09
CA LEU A 25 -21.08 -12.54 -28.31
C LEU A 25 -20.46 -11.55 -29.29
N THR A 26 -19.74 -12.06 -30.28
CA THR A 26 -19.42 -11.33 -31.51
C THR A 26 -20.34 -11.79 -32.64
N LEU A 27 -20.95 -10.84 -33.35
CA LEU A 27 -21.82 -11.11 -34.51
C LEU A 27 -21.53 -10.12 -35.64
N SER A 28 -21.34 -10.65 -36.83
CA SER A 28 -21.36 -9.88 -38.08
C SER A 28 -22.80 -9.51 -38.44
N GLY A 29 -23.00 -8.30 -38.99
CA GLY A 29 -24.35 -7.75 -39.20
C GLY A 29 -24.95 -8.05 -40.57
N SER A 30 -26.28 -8.05 -40.63
CA SER A 30 -27.07 -7.85 -41.85
C SER A 30 -28.47 -7.30 -41.57
N THR A 31 -28.80 -6.19 -42.21
CA THR A 31 -30.16 -5.65 -42.45
C THR A 31 -30.77 -6.34 -43.70
N PRO A 32 -32.06 -6.16 -44.12
CA PRO A 32 -33.00 -5.05 -43.80
C PRO A 32 -34.51 -5.40 -43.66
N HIS A 33 -35.34 -4.46 -43.16
CA HIS A 33 -36.44 -3.79 -43.92
C HIS A 33 -37.40 -2.93 -43.05
N ASP A 34 -38.20 -2.11 -43.74
CA ASP A 34 -39.05 -1.00 -43.28
C ASP A 34 -40.43 -1.42 -42.74
N ASN A 35 -41.05 -0.62 -41.84
CA ASN A 35 -42.20 0.25 -42.23
C ASN A 35 -42.89 1.12 -41.13
N HIS A 36 -43.49 2.22 -41.62
CA HIS A 36 -44.70 2.97 -41.19
C HIS A 36 -44.89 3.68 -39.80
N HIS A 37 -45.09 5.01 -39.91
CA HIS A 37 -46.13 5.89 -39.30
C HIS A 37 -46.45 5.91 -37.78
N SER A 38 -46.23 7.06 -37.12
CA SER A 38 -47.24 8.15 -36.88
C SER A 38 -46.64 9.17 -35.85
N GLN A 39 -46.47 10.48 -36.08
CA GLN A 39 -47.32 11.65 -36.44
C GLN A 39 -48.05 12.35 -35.25
N ASN A 40 -47.92 13.69 -35.19
CA ASN A 40 -48.63 14.69 -34.35
C ASN A 40 -48.27 14.74 -32.84
N HIS A 41 -48.26 15.88 -32.10
CA HIS A 41 -48.54 17.33 -32.33
C HIS A 41 -47.55 18.16 -31.43
N SER A 42 -46.93 19.30 -31.82
CA SER A 42 -47.41 20.72 -31.76
C SER A 42 -48.28 21.10 -30.54
N SER A 43 -48.19 22.23 -29.84
CA SER A 43 -47.29 23.42 -29.73
C SER A 43 -47.71 24.15 -28.41
N GLU A 44 -47.05 25.13 -27.80
CA GLU A 44 -46.82 26.54 -28.19
C GLU A 44 -45.99 27.29 -27.10
N ASN A 45 -45.52 28.49 -27.43
CA ASN A 45 -44.99 29.56 -26.56
C ASN A 45 -45.86 30.84 -26.83
N PRO A 46 -45.71 32.05 -26.23
CA PRO A 46 -44.74 32.54 -25.22
C PRO A 46 -45.38 33.40 -24.08
N SER A 47 -44.59 34.04 -23.21
CA SER A 47 -44.89 35.40 -22.67
C SER A 47 -43.67 36.13 -22.08
N ALA A 48 -43.63 37.47 -22.25
CA ALA A 48 -42.64 38.44 -21.74
C ALA A 48 -43.21 39.88 -21.96
N PRO A 49 -42.55 41.01 -21.60
CA PRO A 49 -41.33 41.19 -20.79
C PRO A 49 -41.65 41.66 -19.35
N PRO A 50 -41.62 42.95 -18.89
CA PRO A 50 -41.37 44.25 -19.53
C PRO A 50 -39.93 44.80 -19.29
N GLN A 51 -39.72 46.10 -19.46
CA GLN A 51 -38.50 46.85 -19.09
C GLN A 51 -38.87 48.13 -18.30
N THR A 52 -37.94 48.68 -17.52
CA THR A 52 -37.94 50.09 -17.08
C THR A 52 -36.52 50.65 -17.04
N THR A 53 -36.35 51.88 -17.51
CA THR A 53 -35.09 52.65 -17.53
C THR A 53 -35.25 53.94 -16.73
N LEU A 54 -34.20 54.42 -16.06
CA LEU A 54 -33.62 55.77 -16.23
C LEU A 54 -32.62 56.17 -15.11
N ASP A 55 -31.63 56.95 -15.55
CA ASP A 55 -30.85 57.98 -14.85
C ASP A 55 -29.90 57.68 -13.67
N ALA A 56 -28.85 58.51 -13.64
CA ALA A 56 -27.76 58.55 -12.67
C ALA A 56 -27.75 59.91 -11.92
N PRO A 57 -26.81 60.11 -10.98
CA PRO A 57 -26.12 61.40 -10.95
C PRO A 57 -24.59 61.27 -10.87
N VAL A 58 -23.91 62.40 -11.12
CA VAL A 58 -22.44 62.58 -11.12
C VAL A 58 -22.01 63.41 -9.90
N SER A 59 -20.80 63.16 -9.38
CA SER A 59 -20.06 64.12 -8.54
C SER A 59 -18.55 63.86 -8.55
N ASP A 60 -17.76 64.89 -8.86
CA ASP A 60 -16.28 64.84 -8.98
C ASP A 60 -15.51 65.15 -7.68
N SER A 61 -14.28 64.60 -7.56
CA SER A 61 -13.04 65.25 -7.08
C SER A 61 -11.93 64.18 -6.96
N GLN A 62 -10.90 64.10 -7.81
CA GLN A 62 -9.72 65.00 -7.98
C GLN A 62 -8.70 64.97 -6.81
N ASP A 63 -7.56 64.29 -7.04
CA ASP A 63 -6.16 64.77 -6.96
C ASP A 63 -5.16 63.64 -6.60
N ASP A 64 -3.87 63.65 -6.94
CA ASP A 64 -3.13 64.06 -8.16
C ASP A 64 -1.68 63.50 -8.10
N SER A 65 -0.86 63.68 -9.15
CA SER A 65 0.60 63.46 -9.31
C SER A 65 1.12 61.99 -9.44
N SER A 66 1.96 61.54 -10.40
CA SER A 66 2.91 62.08 -11.44
C SER A 66 4.42 61.89 -11.11
N GLU A 67 5.37 61.55 -12.02
CA GLU A 67 5.28 60.91 -13.37
C GLU A 67 6.50 59.99 -13.77
N PRO A 68 7.55 60.28 -14.61
CA PRO A 68 8.16 59.23 -15.46
C PRO A 68 9.70 58.95 -15.47
N ILE A 69 10.01 57.85 -16.18
CA ILE A 69 11.20 57.36 -16.94
C ILE A 69 12.28 58.39 -17.39
N PRO A 70 13.57 58.00 -17.53
CA PRO A 70 14.17 57.65 -18.86
C PRO A 70 15.00 56.33 -18.83
N GLU A 71 15.29 55.55 -19.90
CA GLU A 71 15.56 55.72 -21.36
C GLU A 71 17.04 55.91 -21.82
N GLY A 72 17.35 55.40 -23.02
CA GLY A 72 18.67 55.31 -23.68
C GLY A 72 18.90 53.93 -24.35
N GLU A 73 18.62 53.76 -25.66
CA GLU A 73 19.53 53.96 -26.82
C GLU A 73 20.68 52.92 -26.90
N ASP A 74 21.14 52.34 -28.02
CA ASP A 74 20.81 52.17 -29.46
C ASP A 74 22.07 51.44 -30.06
N SER A 75 22.25 50.89 -31.28
CA SER A 75 21.45 50.67 -32.49
C SER A 75 22.19 49.68 -33.46
N LEU A 76 21.49 48.98 -34.38
CA LEU A 76 21.96 48.52 -35.74
C LEU A 76 23.16 47.50 -35.78
N LEU A 77 23.72 46.90 -36.87
CA LEU A 77 23.44 46.48 -38.28
C LEU A 77 24.64 45.55 -38.74
N ASP A 78 24.68 44.67 -39.77
CA ASP A 78 23.72 44.03 -40.71
C ASP A 78 24.36 42.83 -41.50
N GLN A 79 23.53 42.13 -42.31
CA GLN A 79 23.77 41.47 -43.63
C GLN A 79 24.71 40.23 -43.86
N GLN A 80 24.04 39.11 -44.19
CA GLN A 80 24.21 38.19 -45.36
C GLN A 80 25.48 37.32 -45.60
N GLY A 81 25.27 36.03 -45.93
CA GLY A 81 26.25 35.16 -46.63
C GLY A 81 26.03 33.63 -46.57
N LEU A 82 25.76 32.99 -47.72
CA LEU A 82 25.79 31.53 -48.02
C LEU A 82 26.48 31.34 -49.41
N PRO A 83 27.00 30.15 -49.84
CA PRO A 83 26.67 28.77 -49.44
C PRO A 83 27.87 27.75 -49.32
N ASN A 84 27.53 26.44 -49.25
CA ASN A 84 28.36 25.19 -49.29
C ASN A 84 29.18 24.99 -50.61
N PRO A 85 30.02 23.90 -50.84
CA PRO A 85 30.15 22.60 -50.12
C PRO A 85 31.59 21.96 -49.97
N ALA A 86 31.62 20.69 -49.49
CA ALA A 86 32.62 19.60 -49.71
C ALA A 86 33.67 19.23 -48.61
N GLU A 87 34.13 17.97 -48.64
CA GLU A 87 34.88 17.21 -47.60
C GLU A 87 36.36 16.88 -48.03
N PRO A 88 37.19 16.03 -47.35
CA PRO A 88 37.16 15.49 -45.96
C PRO A 88 38.52 15.46 -45.17
N GLY A 89 38.45 15.45 -43.82
CA GLY A 89 39.48 14.93 -42.89
C GLY A 89 40.72 15.80 -42.57
N PRO A 90 41.65 15.38 -41.66
CA PRO A 90 41.63 14.24 -40.73
C PRO A 90 41.42 14.67 -39.24
N ALA A 91 41.75 13.82 -38.25
CA ALA A 91 41.35 13.97 -36.84
C ALA A 91 42.48 14.26 -35.82
N GLU A 92 42.17 15.04 -34.77
CA GLU A 92 42.67 15.04 -33.37
C GLU A 92 42.37 16.41 -32.69
N PRO A 93 42.44 16.57 -31.34
CA PRO A 93 42.15 15.65 -30.24
C PRO A 93 41.13 16.24 -29.21
N GLY A 94 40.61 15.42 -28.30
CA GLY A 94 39.60 15.85 -27.30
C GLY A 94 40.16 16.58 -26.05
N PRO A 95 39.37 17.43 -25.37
CA PRO A 95 39.79 18.20 -24.18
C PRO A 95 39.93 17.34 -22.90
N PRO A 96 40.70 17.80 -21.89
CA PRO A 96 41.27 16.92 -20.85
C PRO A 96 40.35 16.57 -19.68
N ALA A 97 40.53 15.35 -19.16
CA ALA A 97 39.80 14.81 -18.01
C ALA A 97 40.11 15.52 -16.68
N LYS A 98 39.07 15.88 -15.92
CA LYS A 98 39.22 16.44 -14.56
C LYS A 98 39.53 15.35 -13.53
N ARG A 99 40.46 15.65 -12.61
CA ARG A 99 41.09 14.69 -11.68
C ARG A 99 40.12 14.06 -10.67
N ARG A 100 40.21 12.74 -10.47
CA ARG A 100 39.70 12.03 -9.27
C ARG A 100 40.26 12.66 -7.99
N ARG A 101 39.40 13.12 -7.08
CA ARG A 101 39.79 13.42 -5.68
C ARG A 101 39.92 12.11 -4.89
N ARG A 102 40.94 12.00 -4.03
CA ARG A 102 41.10 10.86 -3.10
C ARG A 102 40.00 10.91 -2.02
N ARG A 103 39.38 9.77 -1.72
CA ARG A 103 38.54 9.60 -0.52
C ARG A 103 39.39 9.86 0.73
N LYS A 104 38.90 10.66 1.68
CA LYS A 104 39.39 10.63 3.07
C LYS A 104 38.85 9.37 3.75
N LYS A 105 39.62 8.76 4.66
CA LYS A 105 39.07 7.82 5.64
C LYS A 105 38.35 8.63 6.73
N PHE A 106 37.15 8.21 7.10
CA PHE A 106 36.39 8.68 8.26
C PHE A 106 35.77 7.44 8.92
N PHE A 107 36.26 7.06 10.11
CA PHE A 107 35.56 6.19 11.09
C PHE A 107 36.36 6.08 12.40
N THR A 108 36.53 7.23 13.07
CA THR A 108 37.22 7.34 14.37
C THR A 108 36.51 8.37 15.24
N GLU A 109 35.33 8.01 15.76
CA GLU A 109 34.74 8.54 17.00
C GLU A 109 33.44 7.77 17.33
N LEU A 110 33.62 6.52 17.78
CA LEU A 110 32.65 5.84 18.63
C LEU A 110 33.31 5.70 20.01
N ASN A 111 32.51 5.90 21.07
CA ASN A 111 32.89 6.10 22.47
C ASN A 111 33.44 7.51 22.82
N SER A 112 32.53 8.42 23.16
CA SER A 112 32.77 9.46 24.17
C SER A 112 31.52 9.63 25.05
N THR A 113 31.71 9.82 26.36
CA THR A 113 30.63 9.97 27.34
C THR A 113 30.22 11.45 27.54
N PRO A 114 28.97 11.74 27.94
CA PRO A 114 28.40 13.07 27.83
C PRO A 114 28.89 14.02 28.94
N SER A 115 29.08 15.31 28.60
CA SER A 115 29.14 16.37 29.60
C SER A 115 28.54 17.70 29.12
N LEU A 116 27.70 18.27 29.99
CA LEU A 116 27.31 19.69 30.13
C LEU A 116 26.71 20.41 28.90
N ALA A 117 25.40 20.65 28.98
CA ALA A 117 24.63 21.42 28.00
C ALA A 117 24.81 22.94 28.11
N LYS A 118 24.72 23.64 26.96
CA LYS A 118 23.92 24.88 26.81
C LYS A 118 23.67 25.26 25.34
N ASN A 119 22.44 25.70 25.08
CA ASN A 119 21.98 26.50 23.94
C ASN A 119 22.37 26.06 22.50
N ARG A 120 21.52 25.25 21.87
CA ARG A 120 21.16 25.34 20.43
C ARG A 120 19.84 24.62 20.15
N ARG A 121 18.71 25.34 20.30
CA ARG A 121 17.37 24.91 19.87
C ARG A 121 16.95 25.64 18.59
N THR A 122 17.84 25.58 17.59
CA THR A 122 17.71 26.09 16.21
C THR A 122 18.80 25.37 15.39
N ASP A 123 18.51 25.00 14.14
CA ASP A 123 19.34 24.17 13.22
C ASP A 123 19.31 22.64 13.44
N LEU A 124 18.14 22.00 13.31
CA LEU A 124 18.04 20.53 13.15
C LEU A 124 18.18 20.05 11.67
N ASN A 125 18.01 20.94 10.69
CA ASN A 125 18.09 20.60 9.26
C ASN A 125 19.52 20.73 8.70
N LYS A 126 20.52 20.10 9.34
CA LYS A 126 21.91 20.08 8.85
C LYS A 126 22.49 18.67 8.91
N ASP A 127 22.84 18.17 7.73
CA ASP A 127 23.63 16.97 7.46
C ASP A 127 23.10 15.65 8.05
N VAL A 128 21.90 15.23 7.60
CA VAL A 128 21.48 13.82 7.67
C VAL A 128 22.36 12.99 6.72
N ASP A 129 22.96 11.90 7.20
CA ASP A 129 23.82 11.03 6.40
C ASP A 129 23.04 10.40 5.23
N VAL A 130 23.71 10.20 4.09
CA VAL A 130 23.17 9.52 2.91
C VAL A 130 22.74 8.09 3.26
N GLU A 131 23.45 7.41 4.16
CA GLU A 131 23.07 6.07 4.62
C GLU A 131 21.77 6.09 5.45
N ALA A 132 21.55 7.15 6.24
CA ALA A 132 20.30 7.37 6.97
C ALA A 132 19.14 7.81 6.04
N LEU A 133 19.40 8.66 5.04
CA LEU A 133 18.40 9.02 4.02
C LEU A 133 17.92 7.81 3.22
N ILE A 134 18.82 6.87 2.90
CA ILE A 134 18.44 5.59 2.27
C ILE A 134 17.57 4.76 3.23
N ALA A 135 17.94 4.68 4.51
CA ALA A 135 17.16 3.94 5.52
C ALA A 135 15.74 4.52 5.71
N ILE A 136 15.60 5.84 5.84
CA ILE A 136 14.31 6.56 5.88
C ILE A 136 13.47 6.18 4.66
N SER A 137 14.06 6.25 3.46
CA SER A 137 13.32 5.98 2.22
C SER A 137 12.73 4.57 2.11
N VAL A 138 13.17 3.63 2.94
CA VAL A 138 12.68 2.23 2.93
C VAL A 138 11.94 1.84 4.23
N GLY A 139 11.58 2.83 5.06
CA GLY A 139 10.71 2.65 6.23
C GLY A 139 11.41 2.61 7.59
N PHE A 140 12.74 2.80 7.67
CA PHE A 140 13.46 2.80 8.95
C PHE A 140 13.61 4.22 9.52
N PRO A 141 13.23 4.45 10.80
CA PRO A 141 13.46 5.74 11.43
C PRO A 141 14.95 5.99 11.75
N VAL A 142 15.29 7.25 11.97
CA VAL A 142 16.68 7.76 12.02
C VAL A 142 17.44 7.32 13.26
N ASP A 143 16.76 7.31 14.41
CA ASP A 143 17.33 7.20 15.76
C ASP A 143 16.69 6.08 16.61
N SER A 144 15.74 5.35 16.01
CA SER A 144 14.89 4.36 16.65
C SER A 144 14.87 3.03 15.86
N LEU A 145 14.32 2.00 16.50
CA LEU A 145 14.03 0.71 15.88
C LEU A 145 12.57 0.70 15.39
N THR A 146 12.27 -0.05 14.33
CA THR A 146 10.88 -0.39 13.97
C THR A 146 10.30 -1.41 14.94
N GLU A 147 8.97 -1.59 14.91
CA GLU A 147 8.32 -2.64 15.70
C GLU A 147 8.79 -4.04 15.26
N GLU A 148 9.00 -4.27 13.96
CA GLU A 148 9.57 -5.53 13.44
C GLU A 148 10.97 -5.81 14.00
N GLU A 149 11.83 -4.79 14.10
CA GLU A 149 13.18 -4.91 14.69
C GLU A 149 13.14 -5.23 16.19
N ILE A 150 12.19 -4.65 16.92
CA ILE A 150 11.94 -4.92 18.34
C ILE A 150 11.42 -6.36 18.52
N GLU A 151 10.43 -6.78 17.75
CA GLU A 151 9.89 -8.14 17.80
C GLU A 151 10.91 -9.20 17.37
N ALA A 152 11.80 -8.88 16.41
CA ALA A 152 12.91 -9.72 16.01
C ALA A 152 14.06 -9.76 17.05
N ASN A 153 14.00 -8.95 18.11
CA ASN A 153 15.01 -8.86 19.18
C ASN A 153 16.42 -8.57 18.64
N VAL A 154 16.54 -7.66 17.68
CA VAL A 154 17.81 -7.38 16.98
C VAL A 154 18.94 -6.86 17.88
N VAL A 155 18.58 -6.31 19.05
CA VAL A 155 19.48 -5.96 20.16
C VAL A 155 18.88 -6.49 21.48
N PRO A 156 19.71 -6.92 22.45
CA PRO A 156 19.24 -7.55 23.70
C PRO A 156 18.63 -6.57 24.71
N THR A 157 18.74 -5.25 24.48
CA THR A 157 18.14 -4.20 25.31
C THR A 157 17.85 -2.99 24.45
N ILE A 158 16.64 -2.43 24.59
CA ILE A 158 16.19 -1.24 23.87
C ILE A 158 16.81 0.02 24.51
N GLY A 159 17.29 0.94 23.69
CA GLY A 159 17.95 2.17 24.08
C GLY A 159 19.47 2.02 24.31
N GLY A 160 20.14 3.17 24.48
CA GLY A 160 21.58 3.22 24.74
C GLY A 160 22.47 2.96 23.52
N VAL A 161 23.74 2.67 23.79
CA VAL A 161 24.82 2.66 22.79
C VAL A 161 24.72 1.48 21.82
N GLU A 162 24.20 0.34 22.25
CA GLU A 162 24.08 -0.85 21.39
C GLU A 162 23.03 -0.66 20.29
N GLN A 163 21.84 -0.13 20.64
CA GLN A 163 20.83 0.27 19.65
C GLN A 163 21.38 1.32 18.67
N ALA A 164 22.07 2.35 19.17
CA ALA A 164 22.63 3.39 18.31
C ALA A 164 23.67 2.83 17.31
N ASN A 165 24.54 1.91 17.76
CA ASN A 165 25.48 1.22 16.89
C ASN A 165 24.78 0.30 15.89
N TYR A 166 23.74 -0.44 16.31
CA TYR A 166 22.94 -1.29 15.44
C TYR A 166 22.28 -0.48 14.31
N ILE A 167 21.69 0.67 14.63
CA ILE A 167 21.05 1.58 13.66
C ILE A 167 22.04 2.02 12.58
N VAL A 168 23.26 2.41 12.97
CA VAL A 168 24.34 2.77 12.02
C VAL A 168 24.73 1.56 11.15
N VAL A 169 24.89 0.38 11.75
CA VAL A 169 25.23 -0.86 11.02
C VAL A 169 24.15 -1.24 10.00
N ARG A 170 22.87 -1.23 10.41
CA ARG A 170 21.71 -1.46 9.55
C ARG A 170 21.67 -0.50 8.37
N ASN A 171 21.78 0.80 8.65
CA ASN A 171 21.75 1.85 7.62
C ASN A 171 22.90 1.65 6.62
N HIS A 172 24.09 1.26 7.09
CA HIS A 172 25.24 0.94 6.23
C HIS A 172 24.99 -0.27 5.32
N ILE A 173 24.41 -1.35 5.84
CA ILE A 173 24.09 -2.56 5.07
C ILE A 173 23.03 -2.25 4.00
N LEU A 174 21.98 -1.52 4.36
CA LEU A 174 20.94 -1.02 3.44
C LEU A 174 21.55 -0.17 2.31
N ALA A 175 22.35 0.82 2.65
CA ALA A 175 23.00 1.71 1.68
C ALA A 175 23.96 0.94 0.75
N ARG A 176 24.74 0.01 1.32
CA ARG A 176 25.68 -0.84 0.58
C ARG A 176 24.95 -1.71 -0.45
N TRP A 177 23.82 -2.34 -0.10
CA TRP A 177 23.01 -3.09 -1.07
C TRP A 177 22.29 -2.19 -2.07
N ARG A 178 21.62 -1.12 -1.62
CA ARG A 178 20.88 -0.17 -2.50
C ARG A 178 21.79 0.50 -3.54
N SER A 179 23.10 0.58 -3.29
CA SER A 179 24.10 1.04 -4.27
C SER A 179 24.25 0.14 -5.51
N ASN A 180 23.99 -1.17 -5.38
CA ASN A 180 23.95 -2.12 -6.48
C ASN A 180 23.00 -3.29 -6.20
N VAL A 181 21.70 -3.02 -6.30
CA VAL A 181 20.61 -3.99 -6.06
C VAL A 181 20.63 -5.23 -6.97
N SER A 182 21.44 -5.24 -8.03
CA SER A 182 21.58 -6.40 -8.93
C SER A 182 22.61 -7.42 -8.44
N PHE A 183 23.30 -7.14 -7.32
CA PHE A 183 24.31 -8.00 -6.71
C PHE A 183 23.80 -8.61 -5.39
N TRP A 184 24.31 -9.79 -5.04
CA TRP A 184 24.05 -10.44 -3.75
C TRP A 184 25.06 -9.94 -2.69
N LEU A 185 24.64 -9.06 -1.79
CA LEU A 185 25.46 -8.64 -0.67
C LEU A 185 25.59 -9.81 0.32
N THR A 186 26.77 -10.40 0.45
CA THR A 186 27.03 -11.43 1.48
C THR A 186 27.33 -10.81 2.84
N ARG A 187 27.27 -11.61 3.91
CA ARG A 187 27.57 -11.20 5.29
C ARG A 187 29.02 -10.73 5.46
N GLU A 188 29.96 -11.39 4.79
CA GLU A 188 31.39 -11.05 4.79
C GLU A 188 31.60 -9.68 4.14
N LEU A 189 30.94 -9.44 3.00
CA LEU A 189 30.96 -8.16 2.32
C LEU A 189 30.26 -7.07 3.14
N ALA A 190 29.20 -7.38 3.88
CA ALA A 190 28.58 -6.45 4.84
C ALA A 190 29.56 -6.04 5.96
N LEU A 191 30.41 -6.98 6.41
CA LEU A 191 31.40 -6.78 7.48
C LEU A 191 32.67 -6.04 7.05
N GLU A 192 33.08 -6.08 5.76
CA GLU A 192 34.37 -5.52 5.28
C GLU A 192 34.68 -4.07 5.71
N SER A 193 33.65 -3.24 5.85
CA SER A 193 33.74 -1.81 6.21
C SER A 193 33.57 -1.55 7.71
N ILE A 194 33.20 -2.56 8.49
CA ILE A 194 32.79 -2.46 9.89
C ILE A 194 33.83 -3.12 10.78
N ARG A 195 34.05 -2.58 11.98
CA ARG A 195 35.03 -3.13 12.93
C ARG A 195 34.55 -4.49 13.47
N LEU A 196 35.48 -5.43 13.64
CA LEU A 196 35.19 -6.78 14.16
C LEU A 196 34.55 -6.76 15.56
N GLU A 197 34.78 -5.72 16.37
CA GLU A 197 34.12 -5.49 17.66
C GLU A 197 32.58 -5.34 17.55
N HIS A 198 32.06 -4.97 16.38
CA HIS A 198 30.62 -4.87 16.10
C HIS A 198 30.07 -6.07 15.31
N LYS A 199 30.82 -7.17 15.12
CA LYS A 199 30.39 -8.30 14.29
C LYS A 199 29.00 -8.83 14.68
N GLY A 200 28.68 -8.94 15.97
CA GLY A 200 27.37 -9.41 16.42
C GLY A 200 26.20 -8.53 15.94
N LEU A 201 26.41 -7.21 15.84
CA LEU A 201 25.42 -6.27 15.30
C LEU A 201 25.32 -6.38 13.78
N VAL A 202 26.43 -6.67 13.09
CA VAL A 202 26.43 -6.96 11.64
C VAL A 202 25.70 -8.26 11.36
N ASP A 203 25.95 -9.31 12.16
CA ASP A 203 25.27 -10.60 12.03
C ASP A 203 23.75 -10.42 12.22
N SER A 204 23.34 -9.77 13.32
CA SER A 204 21.93 -9.49 13.64
C SER A 204 21.23 -8.63 12.57
N ALA A 205 21.81 -7.50 12.19
CA ALA A 205 21.23 -6.61 11.17
C ALA A 205 21.15 -7.28 9.79
N TYR A 206 22.17 -8.05 9.41
CA TYR A 206 22.16 -8.79 8.15
C TYR A 206 21.04 -9.84 8.12
N ASP A 207 20.90 -10.64 9.18
CA ASP A 207 19.84 -11.67 9.26
C ASP A 207 18.45 -11.05 9.24
N PHE A 208 18.22 -9.99 10.04
CA PHE A 208 16.95 -9.25 10.01
C PHE A 208 16.61 -8.75 8.59
N LEU A 209 17.55 -8.06 7.93
CA LEU A 209 17.33 -7.44 6.62
C LEU A 209 17.17 -8.46 5.47
N VAL A 210 17.71 -9.67 5.59
CA VAL A 210 17.52 -10.76 4.61
C VAL A 210 16.19 -11.50 4.85
N GLU A 211 15.84 -11.80 6.10
CA GLU A 211 14.61 -12.53 6.43
C GLU A 211 13.36 -11.71 6.08
N HIS A 212 13.35 -10.41 6.41
CA HIS A 212 12.25 -9.48 6.12
C HIS A 212 12.31 -8.93 4.67
N GLY A 213 13.32 -9.30 3.88
CA GLY A 213 13.38 -8.98 2.46
C GLY A 213 13.70 -7.51 2.14
N TYR A 214 14.38 -6.79 3.03
CA TYR A 214 14.84 -5.41 2.81
C TYR A 214 16.10 -5.31 1.93
N ILE A 215 16.96 -6.35 1.95
CA ILE A 215 18.10 -6.51 1.04
C ILE A 215 18.01 -7.84 0.28
N ASN A 216 18.83 -7.99 -0.76
CA ASN A 216 18.99 -9.22 -1.54
C ASN A 216 17.70 -9.78 -2.19
N PHE A 217 16.62 -9.00 -2.25
CA PHE A 217 15.33 -9.43 -2.80
C PHE A 217 15.23 -9.25 -4.33
N GLY A 218 14.22 -9.89 -4.93
CA GLY A 218 13.74 -9.57 -6.29
C GLY A 218 14.14 -10.57 -7.40
N LEU A 219 14.75 -10.04 -8.46
CA LEU A 219 14.74 -10.63 -9.80
C LEU A 219 16.10 -10.66 -10.53
N ALA A 220 17.15 -10.05 -9.99
CA ALA A 220 18.49 -10.11 -10.60
C ALA A 220 19.04 -11.56 -10.64
N PRO A 221 19.92 -11.92 -11.60
CA PRO A 221 20.45 -13.29 -11.72
C PRO A 221 21.07 -13.82 -10.42
N ALA A 222 21.94 -13.04 -9.76
CA ALA A 222 22.56 -13.43 -8.49
C ALA A 222 21.54 -13.68 -7.36
N VAL A 223 20.39 -12.99 -7.38
CA VAL A 223 19.27 -13.20 -6.44
C VAL A 223 18.43 -14.42 -6.80
N LYS A 224 18.29 -14.73 -8.10
CA LYS A 224 17.63 -15.97 -8.57
C LYS A 224 18.48 -17.21 -8.26
N GLU A 225 19.79 -17.15 -8.49
CA GLU A 225 20.73 -18.26 -8.29
C GLU A 225 20.89 -18.65 -6.82
N ALA A 226 20.85 -17.67 -5.90
CA ALA A 226 20.91 -17.91 -4.46
C ALA A 226 19.82 -18.87 -3.95
N LYS A 227 18.66 -18.95 -4.63
CA LYS A 227 17.52 -19.82 -4.28
C LYS A 227 17.80 -21.32 -4.35
N LEU A 228 18.86 -21.75 -5.04
CA LEU A 228 19.19 -23.17 -5.21
C LEU A 228 19.73 -23.84 -3.93
N LYS A 229 19.87 -23.07 -2.85
CA LYS A 229 20.12 -23.53 -1.48
C LYS A 229 19.27 -22.67 -0.56
N SER A 230 18.60 -23.26 0.44
CA SER A 230 18.04 -22.46 1.53
C SER A 230 19.16 -21.67 2.20
N PHE A 231 18.93 -20.40 2.52
CA PHE A 231 20.00 -19.48 2.94
C PHE A 231 20.79 -19.97 4.18
N ASP A 232 20.10 -20.63 5.12
CA ASP A 232 20.65 -21.27 6.32
C ASP A 232 20.87 -22.79 6.19
N GLY A 233 20.57 -23.37 5.02
CA GLY A 233 20.63 -24.80 4.76
C GLY A 233 19.45 -25.62 5.32
N VAL A 234 18.41 -24.99 5.87
CA VAL A 234 17.30 -25.68 6.54
C VAL A 234 16.09 -25.85 5.59
N GLU A 235 15.59 -27.07 5.44
CA GLU A 235 14.26 -27.32 4.85
C GLU A 235 13.17 -27.01 5.89
N ARG A 236 12.06 -26.40 5.44
CA ARG A 236 10.92 -26.05 6.30
C ARG A 236 9.62 -26.70 5.82
N GLY A 237 8.53 -26.38 6.52
CA GLY A 237 7.19 -26.88 6.24
C GLY A 237 6.62 -26.42 4.90
N ASN A 238 5.34 -26.75 4.70
CA ASN A 238 4.60 -26.59 3.46
C ASN A 238 3.65 -25.39 3.58
N VAL A 239 3.67 -24.48 2.60
CA VAL A 239 2.82 -23.28 2.58
C VAL A 239 1.97 -23.27 1.31
N VAL A 240 0.65 -23.20 1.48
CA VAL A 240 -0.29 -22.93 0.38
C VAL A 240 -0.51 -21.42 0.29
N ILE A 241 -0.48 -20.86 -0.91
CA ILE A 241 -0.72 -19.43 -1.15
C ILE A 241 -1.95 -19.30 -2.06
N VAL A 242 -2.95 -18.53 -1.64
CA VAL A 242 -4.18 -18.30 -2.39
C VAL A 242 -4.09 -16.95 -3.09
N GLY A 243 -4.05 -16.98 -4.42
CA GLY A 243 -3.84 -15.84 -5.31
C GLY A 243 -2.39 -15.71 -5.80
N ALA A 244 -2.21 -15.56 -7.10
CA ALA A 244 -0.94 -15.24 -7.76
C ALA A 244 -0.86 -13.76 -8.16
N GLY A 245 -1.47 -12.87 -7.37
CA GLY A 245 -1.22 -11.42 -7.44
C GLY A 245 0.19 -11.05 -6.93
N LEU A 246 0.57 -9.77 -7.00
CA LEU A 246 1.91 -9.32 -6.56
C LEU A 246 2.27 -9.80 -5.14
N ALA A 247 1.36 -9.67 -4.17
CA ALA A 247 1.57 -10.14 -2.80
C ALA A 247 1.90 -11.64 -2.74
N GLY A 248 1.06 -12.50 -3.34
CA GLY A 248 1.25 -13.95 -3.35
C GLY A 248 2.49 -14.41 -4.12
N LEU A 249 2.80 -13.78 -5.26
CA LEU A 249 4.02 -14.07 -6.03
C LEU A 249 5.30 -13.69 -5.26
N VAL A 250 5.29 -12.54 -4.59
CA VAL A 250 6.44 -12.04 -3.83
C VAL A 250 6.66 -12.90 -2.58
N ALA A 251 5.59 -13.19 -1.84
CA ALA A 251 5.62 -14.13 -0.72
C ALA A 251 6.11 -15.52 -1.15
N ALA A 252 5.62 -16.04 -2.27
CA ALA A 252 6.08 -17.33 -2.82
C ALA A 252 7.59 -17.32 -3.11
N ARG A 253 8.11 -16.24 -3.72
CA ARG A 253 9.55 -16.11 -3.98
C ARG A 253 10.36 -16.04 -2.70
N GLN A 254 9.91 -15.30 -1.68
CA GLN A 254 10.64 -15.16 -0.42
C GLN A 254 10.58 -16.47 0.39
N LEU A 255 9.42 -17.11 0.51
CA LEU A 255 9.24 -18.38 1.21
C LEU A 255 10.07 -19.53 0.61
N VAL A 256 10.11 -19.67 -0.73
CA VAL A 256 10.99 -20.66 -1.38
C VAL A 256 12.47 -20.38 -1.09
N PHE A 257 12.89 -19.11 -1.09
CA PHE A 257 14.26 -18.72 -0.72
C PHE A 257 14.57 -19.04 0.76
N LEU A 258 13.59 -18.84 1.64
CA LEU A 258 13.66 -19.16 3.07
C LEU A 258 13.51 -20.66 3.39
N GLY A 259 13.47 -21.55 2.38
CA GLY A 259 13.48 -23.01 2.55
C GLY A 259 12.12 -23.69 2.70
N PHE A 260 11.01 -22.97 2.48
CA PHE A 260 9.66 -23.56 2.51
C PHE A 260 9.28 -24.25 1.19
N LYS A 261 8.46 -25.31 1.30
CA LYS A 261 7.80 -25.94 0.15
C LYS A 261 6.50 -25.20 -0.13
N VAL A 262 6.48 -24.43 -1.22
CA VAL A 262 5.35 -23.55 -1.56
C VAL A 262 4.50 -24.16 -2.68
N VAL A 263 3.18 -23.94 -2.63
CA VAL A 263 2.24 -24.11 -3.74
C VAL A 263 1.37 -22.85 -3.85
N VAL A 264 1.19 -22.31 -5.06
CA VAL A 264 0.30 -21.16 -5.30
C VAL A 264 -0.94 -21.62 -6.06
N LEU A 265 -2.13 -21.24 -5.60
CA LEU A 265 -3.42 -21.51 -6.24
C LEU A 265 -4.01 -20.21 -6.78
N GLU A 266 -4.25 -20.13 -8.08
CA GLU A 266 -4.81 -18.95 -8.75
C GLU A 266 -6.13 -19.32 -9.44
N GLY A 267 -7.18 -18.53 -9.20
CA GLY A 267 -8.51 -18.79 -9.77
C GLY A 267 -8.58 -18.52 -11.28
N ARG A 268 -7.75 -17.60 -11.78
CA ARG A 268 -7.63 -17.24 -13.19
C ARG A 268 -6.72 -18.21 -13.96
N ASN A 269 -6.75 -18.12 -15.29
CA ASN A 269 -5.79 -18.75 -16.20
C ASN A 269 -4.44 -17.99 -16.31
N ARG A 270 -4.18 -16.99 -15.45
CA ARG A 270 -3.01 -16.11 -15.51
C ARG A 270 -2.59 -15.58 -14.13
N PRO A 271 -1.31 -15.23 -13.92
CA PRO A 271 -0.86 -14.53 -12.73
C PRO A 271 -1.17 -13.02 -12.76
N GLY A 272 -0.77 -12.31 -11.71
CA GLY A 272 -0.80 -10.84 -11.59
C GLY A 272 -2.09 -10.27 -10.97
N GLY A 273 -3.22 -10.95 -11.14
CA GLY A 273 -4.51 -10.52 -10.58
C GLY A 273 -4.89 -9.11 -11.07
N ARG A 274 -4.85 -8.13 -10.17
CA ARG A 274 -5.12 -6.70 -10.45
C ARG A 274 -3.97 -5.94 -11.12
N VAL A 275 -2.80 -6.57 -11.30
CA VAL A 275 -1.83 -6.17 -12.32
C VAL A 275 -2.15 -6.98 -13.58
N LYS A 276 -2.55 -6.28 -14.65
CA LYS A 276 -2.99 -6.85 -15.92
C LYS A 276 -2.61 -5.89 -17.04
N THR A 277 -1.60 -6.26 -17.83
CA THR A 277 -1.34 -5.64 -19.13
C THR A 277 -2.15 -6.38 -20.20
N ARG A 278 -2.44 -5.73 -21.32
CA ARG A 278 -2.98 -6.36 -22.54
C ARG A 278 -2.17 -5.88 -23.72
N LYS A 279 -1.53 -6.82 -24.43
CA LYS A 279 -1.04 -6.58 -25.79
C LYS A 279 -2.24 -6.35 -26.72
N MET A 280 -2.26 -5.20 -27.36
CA MET A 280 -3.24 -4.76 -28.36
C MET A 280 -2.55 -4.66 -29.71
N LYS A 281 -3.17 -5.13 -30.79
CA LYS A 281 -2.53 -5.19 -32.11
C LYS A 281 -3.51 -5.15 -33.28
N GLY A 282 -3.08 -4.56 -34.39
CA GLY A 282 -3.79 -4.55 -35.67
C GLY A 282 -3.14 -3.56 -36.65
N GLU A 283 -3.41 -3.69 -37.94
CA GLU A 283 -2.92 -2.80 -39.02
C GLU A 283 -1.40 -2.52 -39.03
N GLY A 284 -0.59 -3.45 -38.50
CA GLY A 284 0.87 -3.30 -38.38
C GLY A 284 1.35 -2.60 -37.09
N VAL A 285 0.43 -2.18 -36.23
CA VAL A 285 0.69 -1.54 -34.93
C VAL A 285 0.54 -2.56 -33.79
N GLU A 286 1.41 -2.49 -32.78
CA GLU A 286 1.25 -3.18 -31.48
C GLU A 286 1.46 -2.16 -30.34
N ALA A 287 0.70 -2.31 -29.25
CA ALA A 287 0.87 -1.55 -28.00
C ALA A 287 0.53 -2.38 -26.76
N ALA A 288 1.20 -2.10 -25.63
CA ALA A 288 0.90 -2.68 -24.32
C ALA A 288 0.06 -1.73 -23.44
N ALA A 289 -1.14 -2.15 -23.07
CA ALA A 289 -2.08 -1.37 -22.25
C ALA A 289 -2.20 -1.90 -20.82
N ASP A 290 -1.90 -1.10 -19.79
CA ASP A 290 -2.12 -1.49 -18.39
C ASP A 290 -3.57 -1.22 -17.96
N LEU A 291 -4.37 -2.30 -18.00
CA LEU A 291 -5.79 -2.34 -17.62
C LEU A 291 -5.99 -2.33 -16.09
N GLY A 292 -4.95 -2.68 -15.33
CA GLY A 292 -4.93 -2.68 -13.87
C GLY A 292 -4.00 -1.62 -13.30
N GLY A 293 -3.23 -1.97 -12.27
CA GLY A 293 -2.17 -1.10 -11.73
C GLY A 293 -1.15 -0.69 -12.79
N SER A 294 -1.00 0.62 -13.02
CA SER A 294 -0.21 1.19 -14.12
C SER A 294 0.97 2.07 -13.69
N VAL A 295 0.80 2.90 -12.65
CA VAL A 295 1.82 3.89 -12.23
C VAL A 295 2.69 3.32 -11.11
N LEU A 296 4.01 3.53 -11.20
CA LEU A 296 4.93 3.40 -10.07
C LEU A 296 4.97 4.76 -9.36
N THR A 297 4.15 4.90 -8.31
CA THR A 297 4.11 6.07 -7.43
C THR A 297 5.40 6.12 -6.61
N GLY A 298 6.29 7.05 -6.96
CA GLY A 298 7.60 7.16 -6.33
C GLY A 298 8.60 6.07 -6.72
N ILE A 299 9.89 6.38 -6.64
CA ILE A 299 10.97 5.45 -7.05
C ILE A 299 12.18 5.37 -6.10
N ASN A 300 12.28 6.24 -5.08
CA ASN A 300 13.42 6.23 -4.15
C ASN A 300 13.30 5.06 -3.15
N GLY A 301 12.17 4.99 -2.45
CA GLY A 301 11.84 3.87 -1.57
C GLY A 301 11.39 2.62 -2.33
N ASN A 302 10.55 2.86 -3.34
CA ASN A 302 9.66 1.89 -3.96
C ASN A 302 10.37 0.60 -4.44
N PRO A 303 9.97 -0.59 -3.91
CA PRO A 303 10.57 -1.85 -4.32
C PRO A 303 10.32 -2.18 -5.80
N LEU A 304 9.30 -1.62 -6.45
CA LEU A 304 9.10 -1.77 -7.90
C LEU A 304 10.18 -1.03 -8.70
N GLY A 305 10.68 0.11 -8.21
CA GLY A 305 11.85 0.81 -8.76
C GLY A 305 13.15 0.00 -8.62
N VAL A 306 13.26 -0.83 -7.58
CA VAL A 306 14.33 -1.82 -7.44
C VAL A 306 14.19 -2.94 -8.49
N LEU A 307 12.98 -3.51 -8.64
CA LEU A 307 12.73 -4.56 -9.65
C LEU A 307 12.98 -4.05 -11.08
N ALA A 308 12.57 -2.82 -11.40
CA ALA A 308 12.82 -2.21 -12.71
C ALA A 308 14.32 -2.14 -13.02
N ARG A 309 15.11 -1.68 -12.05
CA ARG A 309 16.58 -1.58 -12.15
C ARG A 309 17.25 -2.95 -12.29
N GLN A 310 16.77 -3.96 -11.57
CA GLN A 310 17.26 -5.35 -11.68
C GLN A 310 16.94 -6.00 -13.04
N LEU A 311 15.82 -5.62 -13.65
CA LEU A 311 15.40 -6.08 -14.99
C LEU A 311 15.98 -5.23 -16.14
N GLY A 312 16.70 -4.15 -15.85
CA GLY A 312 17.23 -3.23 -16.87
C GLY A 312 16.16 -2.38 -17.57
N LEU A 313 14.97 -2.25 -16.98
CA LEU A 313 13.87 -1.46 -17.54
C LEU A 313 14.11 0.04 -17.28
N PRO A 314 13.99 0.92 -18.29
CA PRO A 314 14.01 2.36 -18.07
C PRO A 314 12.73 2.80 -17.35
N LEU A 315 12.87 3.81 -16.50
CA LEU A 315 11.76 4.47 -15.81
C LEU A 315 11.40 5.74 -16.58
N HIS A 316 10.17 5.84 -17.04
CA HIS A 316 9.67 7.00 -17.77
C HIS A 316 8.86 7.86 -16.80
N LYS A 317 9.40 9.02 -16.39
CA LYS A 317 8.64 10.00 -15.60
C LYS A 317 7.34 10.33 -16.33
N VAL A 318 6.22 10.34 -15.61
CA VAL A 318 4.98 10.99 -16.05
C VAL A 318 5.20 12.49 -16.01
N ARG A 319 5.10 13.18 -17.15
CA ARG A 319 5.22 14.64 -17.24
C ARG A 319 4.12 15.32 -16.42
N ASP A 320 4.49 16.39 -15.73
CA ASP A 320 3.61 17.16 -14.84
C ASP A 320 2.60 18.05 -15.62
N ILE A 321 2.55 17.96 -16.95
CA ILE A 321 1.68 18.76 -17.84
C ILE A 321 0.39 17.98 -18.15
N CYS A 322 -0.75 18.52 -17.72
CA CYS A 322 -2.08 18.00 -17.99
C CYS A 322 -3.00 19.15 -18.47
N PRO A 323 -3.16 19.41 -19.79
CA PRO A 323 -4.07 20.43 -20.26
C PRO A 323 -5.53 19.97 -20.09
N LEU A 324 -6.39 20.85 -19.59
CA LEU A 324 -7.82 20.61 -19.43
C LEU A 324 -8.62 21.17 -20.63
N TYR A 325 -9.64 20.44 -21.06
CA TYR A 325 -10.54 20.82 -22.15
C TYR A 325 -11.98 20.93 -21.69
N LEU A 326 -12.68 21.96 -22.19
CA LEU A 326 -14.12 22.15 -22.07
C LEU A 326 -14.89 21.15 -22.97
N PRO A 327 -16.21 20.94 -22.75
CA PRO A 327 -17.06 20.11 -23.60
C PRO A 327 -17.09 20.53 -25.09
N ASP A 328 -16.79 21.79 -25.39
CA ASP A 328 -16.68 22.30 -26.76
C ASP A 328 -15.29 22.14 -27.40
N GLY A 329 -14.39 21.42 -26.71
CA GLY A 329 -13.03 21.11 -27.15
C GLY A 329 -12.00 22.22 -26.95
N LYS A 330 -12.40 23.42 -26.49
CA LYS A 330 -11.47 24.51 -26.18
C LYS A 330 -10.62 24.18 -24.95
N ALA A 331 -9.36 24.62 -24.97
CA ALA A 331 -8.52 24.56 -23.79
C ALA A 331 -9.04 25.52 -22.71
N VAL A 332 -8.95 25.09 -21.45
CA VAL A 332 -9.21 25.94 -20.29
C VAL A 332 -8.16 27.05 -20.20
N ASN A 333 -8.55 28.23 -19.72
CA ASN A 333 -7.61 29.32 -19.43
C ASN A 333 -6.81 28.98 -18.14
N SER A 334 -5.48 28.97 -18.24
CA SER A 334 -4.57 28.58 -17.16
C SER A 334 -4.68 29.42 -15.88
N GLU A 335 -5.09 30.69 -15.97
CA GLU A 335 -5.28 31.54 -14.78
C GLU A 335 -6.55 31.13 -14.01
N ILE A 336 -7.59 30.69 -14.71
CA ILE A 336 -8.81 30.14 -14.09
C ILE A 336 -8.49 28.76 -13.50
N ASP A 337 -7.77 27.92 -14.24
CA ASP A 337 -7.33 26.58 -13.83
C ASP A 337 -6.55 26.65 -12.50
N SER A 338 -5.42 27.36 -12.47
CA SER A 338 -4.62 27.55 -11.24
C SER A 338 -5.39 28.25 -10.12
N ARG A 339 -6.38 29.10 -10.41
CA ARG A 339 -7.24 29.72 -9.39
C ARG A 339 -8.19 28.69 -8.75
N ILE A 340 -8.74 27.77 -9.53
CA ILE A 340 -9.66 26.74 -9.03
C ILE A 340 -8.90 25.61 -8.35
N GLU A 341 -7.76 25.17 -8.88
CA GLU A 341 -6.85 24.25 -8.20
C GLU A 341 -6.44 24.80 -6.81
N ALA A 342 -5.95 26.04 -6.76
CA ALA A 342 -5.60 26.71 -5.51
C ALA A 342 -6.81 27.02 -4.61
N SER A 343 -8.05 26.86 -5.10
CA SER A 343 -9.27 26.96 -4.29
C SER A 343 -9.71 25.59 -3.76
N PHE A 344 -9.59 24.54 -4.57
CA PHE A 344 -9.79 23.14 -4.19
C PHE A 344 -8.80 22.72 -3.08
N ASN A 345 -7.51 23.01 -3.24
CA ASN A 345 -6.49 22.74 -2.22
C ASN A 345 -6.81 23.49 -0.91
N LYS A 346 -7.33 24.73 -1.01
CA LYS A 346 -7.84 25.50 0.16
C LYS A 346 -9.12 24.93 0.77
N LEU A 347 -9.88 24.08 0.07
CA LEU A 347 -11.02 23.35 0.67
C LEU A 347 -10.51 22.15 1.47
N LEU A 348 -9.57 21.36 0.92
CA LEU A 348 -8.90 20.27 1.64
C LEU A 348 -8.21 20.78 2.91
N ASP A 349 -7.44 21.86 2.82
CA ASP A 349 -6.84 22.59 3.96
C ASP A 349 -7.82 22.85 5.12
N ARG A 350 -9.06 23.21 4.80
CA ARG A 350 -10.11 23.52 5.79
C ARG A 350 -10.70 22.25 6.39
N VAL A 351 -10.85 21.20 5.59
CA VAL A 351 -11.22 19.86 6.09
C VAL A 351 -10.15 19.34 7.04
N CYS A 352 -8.87 19.44 6.68
CA CYS A 352 -7.78 19.04 7.56
C CYS A 352 -7.76 19.87 8.86
N LYS A 353 -7.99 21.18 8.81
CA LYS A 353 -8.10 22.02 10.02
C LYS A 353 -9.32 21.66 10.89
N LEU A 354 -10.45 21.32 10.26
CA LEU A 354 -11.64 20.80 10.96
C LEU A 354 -11.36 19.46 11.64
N ARG A 355 -10.70 18.52 10.94
CA ARG A 355 -10.28 17.23 11.48
C ARG A 355 -9.45 17.40 12.75
N HIS A 356 -8.41 18.24 12.73
CA HIS A 356 -7.55 18.45 13.90
C HIS A 356 -8.35 18.96 15.11
N ALA A 357 -9.22 19.96 14.92
CA ALA A 357 -10.09 20.46 15.99
C ALA A 357 -11.08 19.40 16.51
N MET A 358 -11.68 18.59 15.63
CA MET A 358 -12.65 17.57 16.04
C MET A 358 -12.02 16.36 16.73
N ILE A 359 -10.79 15.96 16.36
CA ILE A 359 -10.09 14.82 17.00
C ILE A 359 -9.67 15.14 18.44
N GLU A 360 -9.40 16.41 18.77
CA GLU A 360 -9.13 16.84 20.16
C GLU A 360 -10.37 16.79 21.06
N GLU A 361 -11.58 16.91 20.49
CA GLU A 361 -12.85 16.97 21.24
C GLU A 361 -13.69 15.68 21.20
N VAL A 362 -13.64 14.90 20.11
CA VAL A 362 -14.55 13.77 19.84
C VAL A 362 -13.80 12.55 19.29
N LYS A 363 -13.95 11.39 19.96
CA LYS A 363 -13.22 10.14 19.65
C LYS A 363 -13.64 9.40 18.38
N SER A 364 -14.73 9.81 17.72
CA SER A 364 -15.29 9.16 16.53
C SER A 364 -16.02 10.19 15.68
N VAL A 365 -15.62 10.36 14.41
CA VAL A 365 -16.14 11.39 13.51
C VAL A 365 -16.63 10.74 12.22
N ASP A 366 -17.87 10.23 12.26
CA ASP A 366 -18.53 9.55 11.14
C ASP A 366 -19.10 10.54 10.11
N VAL A 367 -18.24 11.45 9.63
CA VAL A 367 -18.56 12.47 8.63
C VAL A 367 -17.82 12.13 7.33
N SER A 368 -18.50 12.21 6.19
CA SER A 368 -17.86 12.00 4.89
C SER A 368 -17.10 13.22 4.39
N LEU A 369 -15.98 12.98 3.72
CA LEU A 369 -15.14 14.02 3.10
C LEU A 369 -15.97 14.94 2.17
N GLY A 370 -16.87 14.36 1.38
CA GLY A 370 -17.77 15.09 0.49
C GLY A 370 -18.75 16.02 1.21
N THR A 371 -19.21 15.64 2.41
CA THR A 371 -20.07 16.50 3.23
C THR A 371 -19.30 17.74 3.69
N ALA A 372 -18.08 17.56 4.18
CA ALA A 372 -17.24 18.66 4.64
C ALA A 372 -16.80 19.58 3.48
N LEU A 373 -16.42 19.01 2.33
CA LEU A 373 -16.02 19.77 1.14
C LEU A 373 -17.16 20.63 0.58
N GLU A 374 -18.38 20.08 0.42
CA GLU A 374 -19.52 20.85 -0.08
C GLU A 374 -20.00 21.90 0.93
N ALA A 375 -19.91 21.63 2.24
CA ALA A 375 -20.18 22.62 3.28
C ALA A 375 -19.22 23.82 3.20
N PHE A 376 -17.90 23.57 3.09
CA PHE A 376 -16.92 24.65 2.92
C PHE A 376 -17.04 25.35 1.56
N ARG A 377 -17.35 24.64 0.47
CA ARG A 377 -17.58 25.24 -0.86
C ARG A 377 -18.72 26.26 -0.80
N ARG A 378 -19.82 25.94 -0.13
CA ARG A 378 -20.95 26.86 0.11
C ARG A 378 -20.56 28.02 1.02
N ALA A 379 -19.96 27.74 2.18
CA ALA A 379 -19.62 28.75 3.18
C ALA A 379 -18.64 29.82 2.67
N TYR A 380 -17.75 29.45 1.74
CA TYR A 380 -16.79 30.37 1.11
C TYR A 380 -17.13 30.77 -0.33
N SER A 381 -18.35 30.45 -0.81
CA SER A 381 -18.81 30.76 -2.18
C SER A 381 -17.81 30.36 -3.28
N VAL A 382 -17.18 29.20 -3.15
CA VAL A 382 -16.20 28.70 -4.13
C VAL A 382 -16.92 28.14 -5.35
N ALA A 383 -16.45 28.47 -6.55
CA ALA A 383 -16.96 27.98 -7.83
C ALA A 383 -18.50 28.14 -7.96
N GLN A 384 -18.94 29.39 -8.07
CA GLN A 384 -20.35 29.74 -8.32
C GLN A 384 -20.64 29.95 -9.82
N ASP A 385 -19.63 30.35 -10.59
CA ASP A 385 -19.70 30.38 -12.04
C ASP A 385 -19.74 28.94 -12.62
N PRO A 386 -20.50 28.67 -13.71
CA PRO A 386 -20.59 27.33 -14.29
C PRO A 386 -19.24 26.75 -14.76
N GLN A 387 -18.37 27.56 -15.37
CA GLN A 387 -17.06 27.07 -15.84
C GLN A 387 -16.12 26.79 -14.67
N GLU A 388 -16.12 27.65 -13.65
CA GLU A 388 -15.42 27.38 -12.39
C GLU A 388 -15.94 26.11 -11.69
N ARG A 389 -17.25 25.88 -11.76
CA ARG A 389 -17.90 24.70 -11.16
C ARG A 389 -17.49 23.41 -11.87
N MET A 390 -17.41 23.42 -13.20
CA MET A 390 -16.94 22.28 -13.99
C MET A 390 -15.46 21.95 -13.72
N LEU A 391 -14.61 22.98 -13.55
CA LEU A 391 -13.22 22.79 -13.13
C LEU A 391 -13.13 22.17 -11.73
N LEU A 392 -13.92 22.67 -10.77
CA LEU A 392 -13.94 22.11 -9.43
C LEU A 392 -14.41 20.64 -9.46
N ASP A 393 -15.49 20.32 -10.18
CA ASP A 393 -15.94 18.93 -10.32
C ASP A 393 -14.92 18.03 -11.03
N TRP A 394 -14.05 18.55 -11.91
CA TRP A 394 -12.91 17.80 -12.46
C TRP A 394 -11.86 17.45 -11.39
N HIS A 395 -11.46 18.41 -10.54
CA HIS A 395 -10.55 18.10 -9.41
C HIS A 395 -11.19 17.13 -8.41
N LEU A 396 -12.50 17.24 -8.16
CA LEU A 396 -13.23 16.30 -7.31
C LEU A 396 -13.31 14.91 -7.96
N ALA A 397 -13.48 14.81 -9.28
CA ALA A 397 -13.37 13.54 -10.01
C ALA A 397 -11.97 12.93 -9.93
N ASN A 398 -10.92 13.75 -9.95
CA ASN A 398 -9.54 13.30 -9.78
C ASN A 398 -9.28 12.73 -8.37
N LEU A 399 -9.88 13.33 -7.34
CA LEU A 399 -9.86 12.81 -5.96
C LEU A 399 -10.64 11.48 -5.83
N GLU A 400 -11.78 11.37 -6.50
CA GLU A 400 -12.58 10.13 -6.57
C GLU A 400 -11.90 9.03 -7.40
N TYR A 401 -11.05 9.40 -8.38
CA TYR A 401 -10.14 8.49 -9.08
C TYR A 401 -9.04 7.97 -8.15
N ALA A 402 -8.32 8.84 -7.46
CA ALA A 402 -7.25 8.45 -6.54
C ALA A 402 -7.74 7.42 -5.51
N ASN A 403 -8.91 7.66 -4.92
CA ASN A 403 -9.55 6.79 -3.93
C ASN A 403 -10.41 5.65 -4.53
N ALA A 404 -10.62 5.62 -5.85
CA ALA A 404 -11.60 4.80 -6.57
C ALA A 404 -13.01 4.78 -5.92
N SER A 405 -13.44 5.87 -5.29
CA SER A 405 -14.68 5.90 -4.50
C SER A 405 -15.27 7.29 -4.44
N LEU A 406 -16.58 7.36 -4.21
CA LEU A 406 -17.28 8.63 -4.01
C LEU A 406 -16.79 9.33 -2.74
N MET A 407 -16.63 10.65 -2.82
CA MET A 407 -16.34 11.50 -1.65
C MET A 407 -17.36 11.35 -0.52
N SER A 408 -18.60 10.95 -0.83
CA SER A 408 -19.65 10.65 0.16
C SER A 408 -19.35 9.44 1.04
N ASN A 409 -18.43 8.58 0.62
CA ASN A 409 -18.11 7.30 1.26
C ASN A 409 -16.76 7.36 2.02
N LEU A 410 -15.90 8.32 1.69
CA LEU A 410 -14.58 8.50 2.29
C LEU A 410 -14.66 9.13 3.68
N SER A 411 -13.92 8.58 4.64
CA SER A 411 -13.82 9.11 6.00
C SER A 411 -13.15 10.50 6.02
N MET A 412 -13.84 11.55 6.48
CA MET A 412 -13.24 12.88 6.63
C MET A 412 -12.04 12.86 7.60
N ALA A 413 -12.05 11.95 8.57
CA ALA A 413 -10.99 11.79 9.56
C ALA A 413 -9.76 11.02 9.05
N TYR A 414 -9.91 10.10 8.09
CA TYR A 414 -8.89 9.08 7.81
C TYR A 414 -8.67 8.72 6.31
N TRP A 415 -9.24 9.46 5.36
CA TRP A 415 -9.07 9.17 3.92
C TRP A 415 -7.62 9.34 3.41
N ASP A 416 -6.85 10.21 4.07
CA ASP A 416 -5.47 10.63 3.78
C ASP A 416 -4.48 10.12 4.85
N GLN A 417 -4.78 8.98 5.46
CA GLN A 417 -3.98 8.42 6.57
C GLN A 417 -2.62 7.86 6.11
N ASP A 418 -2.47 7.58 4.80
CA ASP A 418 -1.23 7.11 4.18
C ASP A 418 -0.35 8.23 3.58
N ASP A 419 -0.84 9.47 3.44
CA ASP A 419 -0.06 10.64 2.99
C ASP A 419 1.31 10.79 3.71
N PRO A 420 1.45 10.57 5.05
CA PRO A 420 2.73 10.68 5.74
C PRO A 420 3.80 9.67 5.30
N TYR A 421 3.42 8.65 4.53
CA TYR A 421 4.28 7.56 4.06
C TYR A 421 4.62 7.68 2.56
N GLU A 422 4.20 8.74 1.86
CA GLU A 422 4.37 8.86 0.40
C GLU A 422 5.83 8.60 -0.05
N MET A 423 6.00 7.68 -1.00
CA MET A 423 7.32 7.32 -1.50
C MET A 423 7.88 8.41 -2.42
N GLY A 424 8.90 9.13 -1.95
CA GLY A 424 9.53 10.19 -2.75
C GLY A 424 10.16 9.75 -4.08
N GLY A 425 10.32 10.71 -4.98
CA GLY A 425 10.83 10.55 -6.35
C GLY A 425 9.71 10.60 -7.39
N ASP A 426 10.06 10.74 -8.67
CA ASP A 426 9.07 10.90 -9.74
C ASP A 426 8.14 9.68 -9.86
N HIS A 427 6.88 9.95 -10.20
CA HIS A 427 5.94 8.91 -10.64
C HIS A 427 6.35 8.40 -12.03
N CYS A 428 6.38 7.09 -12.24
CA CYS A 428 6.91 6.48 -13.46
C CYS A 428 6.01 5.42 -14.10
N PHE A 429 6.11 5.32 -15.43
CA PHE A 429 5.76 4.14 -16.22
C PHE A 429 7.00 3.31 -16.59
N ILE A 430 6.80 2.07 -17.03
CA ILE A 430 7.83 1.22 -17.64
C ILE A 430 7.40 0.76 -19.05
N PRO A 431 8.33 0.53 -20.00
CA PRO A 431 7.97 0.05 -21.32
C PRO A 431 7.33 -1.34 -21.30
N GLY A 432 6.32 -1.54 -22.14
CA GLY A 432 5.65 -2.83 -22.29
C GLY A 432 4.73 -3.25 -21.12
N GLY A 433 4.54 -2.39 -20.11
CA GLY A 433 3.57 -2.56 -19.03
C GLY A 433 3.97 -3.49 -17.87
N ASN A 434 3.23 -3.37 -16.77
CA ASN A 434 3.57 -3.96 -15.47
C ASN A 434 3.46 -5.49 -15.38
N GLU A 435 2.83 -6.15 -16.37
CA GLU A 435 2.89 -7.61 -16.53
C GLU A 435 4.33 -8.14 -16.67
N THR A 436 5.29 -7.31 -17.08
CA THR A 436 6.71 -7.70 -17.08
C THR A 436 7.22 -8.04 -15.67
N PHE A 437 6.80 -7.32 -14.63
CA PHE A 437 7.11 -7.70 -13.24
C PHE A 437 6.43 -9.01 -12.87
N VAL A 438 5.14 -9.16 -13.17
CA VAL A 438 4.34 -10.35 -12.88
C VAL A 438 4.98 -11.61 -13.48
N ARG A 439 5.31 -11.55 -14.77
CA ARG A 439 5.96 -12.62 -15.53
C ARG A 439 7.29 -13.03 -14.88
N SER A 440 8.19 -12.09 -14.62
CA SER A 440 9.48 -12.38 -13.98
C SER A 440 9.37 -12.83 -12.51
N LEU A 441 8.33 -12.41 -11.78
CA LEU A 441 8.04 -12.89 -10.43
C LEU A 441 7.45 -14.32 -10.43
N SER A 442 6.63 -14.66 -11.42
CA SER A 442 6.04 -16.00 -11.59
C SER A 442 7.05 -17.07 -12.05
N GLU A 443 8.16 -16.66 -12.68
CA GLU A 443 9.18 -17.56 -13.22
C GLU A 443 9.78 -18.49 -12.15
N GLY A 444 9.62 -19.79 -12.35
CA GLY A 444 10.11 -20.84 -11.46
C GLY A 444 9.24 -21.13 -10.23
N LEU A 445 8.03 -20.57 -10.15
CA LEU A 445 7.08 -20.87 -9.06
C LEU A 445 6.08 -21.98 -9.44
N PRO A 446 5.72 -22.88 -8.51
CA PRO A 446 4.66 -23.87 -8.69
C PRO A 446 3.28 -23.23 -8.53
N ILE A 447 2.79 -22.62 -9.60
CA ILE A 447 1.47 -21.97 -9.66
C ILE A 447 0.48 -22.89 -10.40
N PHE A 448 -0.63 -23.21 -9.75
CA PHE A 448 -1.76 -23.92 -10.33
C PHE A 448 -2.85 -22.92 -10.70
N TYR A 449 -2.97 -22.64 -11.99
CA TYR A 449 -4.03 -21.82 -12.56
C TYR A 449 -5.37 -22.56 -12.61
N GLU A 450 -6.46 -21.80 -12.76
CA GLU A 450 -7.84 -22.33 -12.75
C GLU A 450 -8.12 -23.18 -11.49
N ARG A 451 -7.65 -22.71 -10.33
CA ARG A 451 -7.88 -23.27 -9.00
C ARG A 451 -8.51 -22.24 -8.08
N THR A 452 -9.78 -21.97 -8.36
CA THR A 452 -10.66 -21.21 -7.45
C THR A 452 -10.75 -21.98 -6.13
N VAL A 453 -10.27 -21.36 -5.05
CA VAL A 453 -10.45 -21.86 -3.69
C VAL A 453 -11.90 -21.65 -3.26
N GLN A 454 -12.52 -22.67 -2.67
CA GLN A 454 -13.87 -22.59 -2.08
C GLN A 454 -13.88 -22.63 -0.55
N SER A 455 -12.93 -23.35 0.08
CA SER A 455 -12.89 -23.54 1.53
C SER A 455 -11.46 -23.66 2.04
N ILE A 456 -11.16 -23.01 3.17
CA ILE A 456 -9.88 -23.05 3.88
C ILE A 456 -10.14 -23.58 5.29
N ARG A 457 -9.70 -24.81 5.56
CA ARG A 457 -9.79 -25.44 6.88
C ARG A 457 -8.45 -25.39 7.60
N TYR A 458 -8.46 -25.12 8.90
CA TYR A 458 -7.24 -24.95 9.69
C TYR A 458 -7.40 -25.40 11.15
N GLY A 459 -6.30 -25.86 11.77
CA GLY A 459 -6.31 -26.30 13.16
C GLY A 459 -4.93 -26.66 13.71
N SER A 460 -4.91 -27.45 14.79
CA SER A 460 -3.68 -27.98 15.42
C SER A 460 -2.75 -28.67 14.42
N ASP A 461 -3.34 -29.40 13.47
CA ASP A 461 -2.64 -30.37 12.62
C ASP A 461 -2.13 -29.78 11.30
N GLY A 462 -2.34 -28.48 11.06
CA GLY A 462 -2.01 -27.79 9.80
C GLY A 462 -3.24 -27.18 9.13
N ILE A 463 -3.21 -27.15 7.80
CA ILE A 463 -4.26 -26.59 6.95
C ILE A 463 -4.67 -27.54 5.82
N LEU A 464 -5.88 -27.34 5.33
CA LEU A 464 -6.48 -28.06 4.21
C LEU A 464 -7.33 -27.09 3.37
N VAL A 465 -6.84 -26.78 2.17
CA VAL A 465 -7.49 -25.89 1.21
C VAL A 465 -8.20 -26.72 0.14
N TYR A 466 -9.47 -26.44 -0.08
CA TYR A 466 -10.26 -27.01 -1.17
C TYR A 466 -10.30 -26.04 -2.35
N ALA A 467 -9.83 -26.49 -3.52
CA ALA A 467 -9.89 -25.71 -4.76
C ALA A 467 -10.33 -26.57 -5.94
N ASN A 468 -11.45 -26.22 -6.56
CA ASN A 468 -12.09 -26.91 -7.68
C ASN A 468 -12.18 -28.43 -7.48
N GLY A 469 -12.60 -28.85 -6.27
CA GLY A 469 -12.75 -30.25 -5.87
C GLY A 469 -11.45 -30.99 -5.52
N GLN A 470 -10.29 -30.32 -5.57
CA GLN A 470 -9.00 -30.89 -5.17
C GLN A 470 -8.62 -30.43 -3.74
N GLU A 471 -7.96 -31.32 -2.98
CA GLU A 471 -7.42 -31.03 -1.64
C GLU A 471 -5.93 -30.65 -1.70
N PHE A 472 -5.58 -29.52 -1.09
CA PHE A 472 -4.20 -29.08 -0.88
C PHE A 472 -3.89 -29.01 0.62
N ARG A 473 -2.92 -29.80 1.08
CA ARG A 473 -2.54 -29.93 2.49
C ARG A 473 -1.21 -29.24 2.74
N GLY A 474 -1.05 -28.65 3.93
CA GLY A 474 0.19 -28.00 4.34
C GLY A 474 0.18 -27.60 5.81
N ASP A 475 1.24 -26.91 6.23
CA ASP A 475 1.41 -26.44 7.59
C ASP A 475 0.74 -25.08 7.81
N MET A 476 0.80 -24.20 6.82
CA MET A 476 0.28 -22.84 6.87
C MET A 476 -0.32 -22.42 5.51
N VAL A 477 -1.23 -21.45 5.53
CA VAL A 477 -1.80 -20.86 4.32
C VAL A 477 -1.72 -19.34 4.36
N LEU A 478 -1.34 -18.74 3.23
CA LEU A 478 -1.35 -17.29 3.03
C LEU A 478 -2.50 -16.93 2.07
N CYS A 479 -3.49 -16.21 2.57
CA CYS A 479 -4.59 -15.69 1.77
C CYS A 479 -4.20 -14.33 1.17
N THR A 480 -4.28 -14.19 -0.17
CA THR A 480 -3.97 -12.93 -0.88
C THR A 480 -5.09 -12.44 -1.80
N VAL A 481 -6.31 -12.93 -1.57
CA VAL A 481 -7.49 -12.55 -2.36
C VAL A 481 -7.88 -11.08 -2.08
N PRO A 482 -8.41 -10.34 -3.08
CA PRO A 482 -8.86 -8.96 -2.87
C PRO A 482 -9.95 -8.83 -1.79
N LEU A 483 -10.00 -7.68 -1.11
CA LEU A 483 -11.02 -7.39 -0.09
C LEU A 483 -12.45 -7.57 -0.62
N GLY A 484 -12.72 -7.24 -1.89
CA GLY A 484 -14.02 -7.52 -2.52
C GLY A 484 -14.41 -9.01 -2.51
N VAL A 485 -13.45 -9.93 -2.65
CA VAL A 485 -13.69 -11.39 -2.57
C VAL A 485 -13.97 -11.83 -1.13
N LEU A 486 -13.31 -11.22 -0.14
CA LEU A 486 -13.59 -11.44 1.30
C LEU A 486 -14.97 -10.91 1.67
N LYS A 487 -15.30 -9.66 1.30
CA LYS A 487 -16.63 -9.06 1.49
C LYS A 487 -17.75 -9.89 0.85
N LYS A 488 -17.49 -10.51 -0.30
CA LYS A 488 -18.45 -11.37 -1.00
C LYS A 488 -18.70 -12.71 -0.30
N GLY A 489 -17.82 -13.14 0.60
CA GLY A 489 -17.92 -14.44 1.27
C GLY A 489 -17.66 -15.64 0.35
N SER A 490 -16.90 -15.46 -0.73
CA SER A 490 -16.67 -16.50 -1.74
C SER A 490 -15.75 -17.64 -1.29
N ILE A 491 -15.14 -17.54 -0.11
CA ILE A 491 -14.31 -18.57 0.51
C ILE A 491 -14.85 -18.85 1.91
N GLU A 492 -15.21 -20.10 2.18
CA GLU A 492 -15.52 -20.59 3.51
C GLU A 492 -14.23 -20.70 4.34
N PHE A 493 -14.25 -20.23 5.59
CA PHE A 493 -13.18 -20.49 6.56
C PHE A 493 -13.72 -21.43 7.66
N VAL A 494 -12.98 -22.48 7.98
CA VAL A 494 -13.38 -23.47 9.00
C VAL A 494 -12.22 -23.73 9.98
N PRO A 495 -12.30 -23.28 11.25
CA PRO A 495 -13.36 -22.45 11.85
C PRO A 495 -13.58 -21.10 11.18
N GLU A 496 -14.72 -20.47 11.47
CA GLU A 496 -15.06 -19.13 10.93
C GLU A 496 -14.01 -18.07 11.33
N LEU A 497 -13.89 -17.01 10.53
CA LEU A 497 -13.03 -15.87 10.85
C LEU A 497 -13.45 -15.20 12.18
N PRO A 498 -12.51 -14.80 13.06
CA PRO A 498 -12.82 -14.06 14.28
C PRO A 498 -13.62 -12.79 13.99
N GLN A 499 -14.57 -12.44 14.87
CA GLN A 499 -15.52 -11.35 14.64
C GLN A 499 -14.82 -10.04 14.28
N ARG A 500 -13.80 -9.60 15.05
CA ARG A 500 -12.99 -8.41 14.76
C ARG A 500 -12.43 -8.36 13.33
N LYS A 501 -12.03 -9.50 12.74
CA LYS A 501 -11.57 -9.55 11.33
C LYS A 501 -12.75 -9.51 10.34
N LYS A 502 -13.90 -10.11 10.68
CA LYS A 502 -15.13 -9.96 9.88
C LYS A 502 -15.63 -8.51 9.89
N ASP A 503 -15.53 -7.83 11.02
CA ASP A 503 -15.89 -6.42 11.18
C ASP A 503 -15.00 -5.53 10.28
N ALA A 504 -13.67 -5.67 10.36
CA ALA A 504 -12.71 -4.96 9.48
C ALA A 504 -12.91 -5.27 7.99
N ILE A 505 -13.28 -6.50 7.63
CA ILE A 505 -13.66 -6.86 6.25
C ILE A 505 -14.92 -6.11 5.81
N GLN A 506 -15.84 -5.76 6.71
CA GLN A 506 -17.05 -5.01 6.37
C GLN A 506 -16.87 -3.48 6.44
N SER A 507 -16.12 -2.94 7.41
CA SER A 507 -15.89 -1.50 7.58
C SER A 507 -15.03 -0.90 6.47
N LEU A 508 -13.92 -1.54 6.08
CA LEU A 508 -13.04 -1.02 5.02
C LEU A 508 -13.80 -0.82 3.71
N GLY A 509 -13.54 0.28 3.02
CA GLY A 509 -14.06 0.51 1.68
C GLY A 509 -13.42 -0.42 0.66
N PHE A 510 -14.16 -0.78 -0.39
CA PHE A 510 -13.60 -1.36 -1.60
C PHE A 510 -14.22 -0.65 -2.82
N GLY A 511 -13.38 0.06 -3.56
CA GLY A 511 -13.74 1.02 -4.59
C GLY A 511 -13.84 0.44 -5.98
N LEU A 512 -14.27 1.27 -6.93
CA LEU A 512 -14.41 0.94 -8.35
C LEU A 512 -13.83 2.04 -9.24
N LEU A 513 -12.70 1.74 -9.87
CA LEU A 513 -12.11 2.47 -10.98
C LEU A 513 -12.10 1.56 -12.21
N ASN A 514 -12.44 2.12 -13.37
CA ASN A 514 -12.37 1.42 -14.66
C ASN A 514 -11.60 2.23 -15.72
N LYS A 515 -11.23 1.57 -16.81
CA LYS A 515 -10.43 2.09 -17.93
C LYS A 515 -11.04 1.71 -19.29
N VAL A 516 -10.87 2.59 -20.28
CA VAL A 516 -11.01 2.27 -21.71
C VAL A 516 -9.67 2.49 -22.39
N ALA A 517 -8.99 1.41 -22.77
CA ALA A 517 -7.76 1.47 -23.55
C ALA A 517 -8.10 1.41 -25.05
N ILE A 518 -7.53 2.30 -25.86
CA ILE A 518 -7.81 2.42 -27.30
C ILE A 518 -6.51 2.57 -28.08
N LEU A 519 -6.31 1.66 -29.04
CA LEU A 519 -5.21 1.66 -30.01
C LEU A 519 -5.69 2.30 -31.32
N PHE A 520 -4.94 3.27 -31.83
CA PHE A 520 -5.24 3.99 -33.07
C PHE A 520 -4.20 3.70 -34.17
N PRO A 521 -4.44 4.06 -35.44
CA PRO A 521 -3.43 3.92 -36.50
C PRO A 521 -2.23 4.87 -36.36
N TYR A 522 -2.41 6.03 -35.72
CA TYR A 522 -1.35 6.99 -35.45
C TYR A 522 -1.64 7.83 -34.20
N ASN A 523 -0.60 8.46 -33.63
CA ASN A 523 -0.74 9.41 -32.54
C ASN A 523 -1.19 10.76 -33.12
N PHE A 524 -2.42 11.18 -32.80
CA PHE A 524 -2.98 12.47 -33.20
C PHE A 524 -2.99 13.52 -32.06
N TRP A 525 -2.68 13.12 -30.82
CA TRP A 525 -2.70 13.99 -29.64
C TRP A 525 -1.34 14.65 -29.35
N GLY A 526 -0.26 14.18 -29.98
CA GLY A 526 1.09 14.74 -29.87
C GLY A 526 2.03 13.90 -29.00
N GLY A 527 3.33 14.21 -29.09
CA GLY A 527 4.38 13.50 -28.34
C GLY A 527 4.71 14.09 -26.97
N ASP A 528 4.20 15.28 -26.67
CA ASP A 528 4.70 16.16 -25.60
C ASP A 528 3.88 16.11 -24.31
N ILE A 529 2.68 15.51 -24.35
CA ILE A 529 1.81 15.32 -23.18
C ILE A 529 1.66 13.83 -22.85
N ASP A 530 1.74 13.52 -21.55
CA ASP A 530 1.47 12.18 -21.02
C ASP A 530 0.04 12.05 -20.47
N THR A 531 -0.64 13.17 -20.20
CA THR A 531 -2.05 13.24 -19.77
C THR A 531 -2.79 14.42 -20.39
N PHE A 532 -4.12 14.38 -20.39
CA PHE A 532 -5.00 15.54 -20.57
C PHE A 532 -6.39 15.28 -19.96
N GLY A 533 -7.06 16.34 -19.53
CA GLY A 533 -8.38 16.26 -18.89
C GLY A 533 -9.54 16.75 -19.78
N HIS A 534 -10.75 16.29 -19.49
CA HIS A 534 -11.99 16.70 -20.12
C HIS A 534 -13.05 17.01 -19.05
N LEU A 535 -13.67 18.18 -19.15
CA LEU A 535 -14.73 18.66 -18.26
C LEU A 535 -16.12 18.26 -18.79
N THR A 536 -17.10 18.19 -17.89
CA THR A 536 -18.50 17.91 -18.23
C THR A 536 -19.46 18.84 -17.49
N GLU A 537 -20.60 19.14 -18.09
CA GLU A 537 -21.65 20.00 -17.50
C GLU A 537 -22.53 19.25 -16.47
N ASP A 538 -22.48 17.91 -16.43
CA ASP A 538 -23.22 17.06 -15.48
C ASP A 538 -22.31 16.60 -14.33
N PRO A 539 -22.46 17.15 -13.10
CA PRO A 539 -21.67 16.72 -11.94
C PRO A 539 -21.83 15.24 -11.58
N SER A 540 -22.95 14.60 -11.96
CA SER A 540 -23.19 13.16 -11.73
C SER A 540 -22.43 12.25 -12.70
N MET A 541 -21.81 12.83 -13.73
CA MET A 541 -20.95 12.16 -14.72
C MET A 541 -19.51 12.71 -14.70
N ARG A 542 -19.13 13.51 -13.68
CA ARG A 542 -17.80 14.15 -13.57
C ARG A 542 -16.60 13.21 -13.71
N GLY A 543 -16.76 11.93 -13.37
CA GLY A 543 -15.75 10.88 -13.52
C GLY A 543 -15.82 10.10 -14.84
N GLU A 544 -16.70 10.42 -15.79
CA GLU A 544 -16.81 9.74 -17.10
C GLU A 544 -15.75 10.28 -18.07
N PHE A 545 -14.72 9.48 -18.37
CA PHE A 545 -13.65 9.80 -19.33
C PHE A 545 -12.93 11.13 -19.04
N PHE A 546 -12.95 11.56 -17.77
CA PHE A 546 -12.50 12.87 -17.31
C PHE A 546 -10.98 13.09 -17.45
N LEU A 547 -10.20 12.01 -17.48
CA LEU A 547 -8.74 12.02 -17.57
C LEU A 547 -8.28 10.94 -18.55
N PHE A 548 -7.45 11.36 -19.50
CA PHE A 548 -6.79 10.52 -20.49
C PHE A 548 -5.29 10.41 -20.18
N TYR A 549 -4.75 9.20 -20.29
CA TYR A 549 -3.31 8.96 -20.31
C TYR A 549 -2.85 8.61 -21.72
N SER A 550 -1.80 9.30 -22.19
CA SER A 550 -1.02 8.96 -23.37
C SER A 550 0.02 7.91 -23.02
N TYR A 551 -0.11 6.72 -23.63
CA TYR A 551 0.84 5.62 -23.45
C TYR A 551 1.85 5.56 -24.61
N SER A 552 1.88 6.54 -25.52
CA SER A 552 2.71 6.49 -26.74
C SER A 552 4.22 6.48 -26.47
N SER A 553 4.65 6.97 -25.30
CA SER A 553 6.04 7.00 -24.85
C SER A 553 6.55 5.67 -24.27
N VAL A 554 5.65 4.71 -23.96
CA VAL A 554 5.98 3.48 -23.20
C VAL A 554 5.33 2.18 -23.72
N SER A 555 4.15 2.25 -24.34
CA SER A 555 3.43 1.04 -24.77
C SER A 555 3.99 0.39 -26.04
N GLY A 556 4.78 1.13 -26.83
CA GLY A 556 5.26 0.72 -28.15
C GLY A 556 4.44 1.25 -29.33
N GLY A 557 3.27 1.85 -29.09
CA GLY A 557 2.40 2.37 -30.15
C GLY A 557 1.46 3.50 -29.70
N PRO A 558 0.69 4.08 -30.64
CA PRO A 558 -0.33 5.10 -30.37
C PRO A 558 -1.53 4.56 -29.58
N LEU A 559 -1.36 4.47 -28.27
CA LEU A 559 -2.35 4.03 -27.29
C LEU A 559 -2.79 5.19 -26.38
N LEU A 560 -4.10 5.38 -26.24
CA LEU A 560 -4.72 6.20 -25.18
C LEU A 560 -5.43 5.31 -24.15
N VAL A 561 -5.50 5.78 -22.92
CA VAL A 561 -6.30 5.15 -21.85
C VAL A 561 -7.17 6.22 -21.16
N ALA A 562 -8.48 6.16 -21.36
CA ALA A 562 -9.45 7.01 -20.67
C ALA A 562 -9.86 6.37 -19.34
N LEU A 563 -9.98 7.17 -18.27
CA LEU A 563 -10.37 6.71 -16.94
C LEU A 563 -11.87 6.89 -16.66
N VAL A 564 -12.44 6.01 -15.82
CA VAL A 564 -13.83 6.11 -15.36
C VAL A 564 -13.90 5.91 -13.84
N ALA A 565 -14.26 6.97 -13.10
CA ALA A 565 -14.26 7.04 -11.64
C ALA A 565 -15.62 7.49 -11.06
N GLY A 566 -15.77 7.43 -9.73
CA GLY A 566 -16.98 7.86 -9.02
C GLY A 566 -18.27 7.16 -9.49
N ASP A 567 -19.40 7.86 -9.48
CA ASP A 567 -20.71 7.33 -9.94
C ASP A 567 -20.69 6.86 -11.39
N ALA A 568 -19.87 7.51 -12.23
CA ALA A 568 -19.70 7.10 -13.63
C ALA A 568 -19.14 5.68 -13.74
N ALA A 569 -18.25 5.25 -12.83
CA ALA A 569 -17.68 3.90 -12.84
C ALA A 569 -18.75 2.82 -12.59
N ILE A 570 -19.74 3.11 -11.75
CA ILE A 570 -20.87 2.22 -11.45
C ILE A 570 -21.81 2.13 -12.65
N LYS A 571 -22.17 3.28 -13.25
CA LYS A 571 -22.99 3.36 -14.48
C LYS A 571 -22.32 2.62 -15.64
N PHE A 572 -21.00 2.79 -15.79
CA PHE A 572 -20.16 2.21 -16.84
C PHE A 572 -20.06 0.67 -16.78
N GLU A 573 -20.16 0.05 -15.60
CA GLU A 573 -20.23 -1.43 -15.51
C GLU A 573 -21.44 -2.00 -16.30
N LEU A 574 -22.54 -1.25 -16.40
CA LEU A 574 -23.76 -1.64 -17.12
C LEU A 574 -23.74 -1.28 -18.61
N MET A 575 -22.89 -0.32 -19.01
CA MET A 575 -22.76 0.17 -20.38
C MET A 575 -22.19 -0.88 -21.33
N SER A 576 -22.57 -0.85 -22.61
CA SER A 576 -21.93 -1.70 -23.64
C SER A 576 -20.53 -1.19 -24.00
N PRO A 577 -19.55 -2.07 -24.34
CA PRO A 577 -18.22 -1.62 -24.76
C PRO A 577 -18.23 -0.73 -26.02
N VAL A 578 -19.19 -0.94 -26.94
CA VAL A 578 -19.34 -0.13 -28.16
C VAL A 578 -19.78 1.29 -27.80
N GLU A 579 -20.77 1.44 -26.92
CA GLU A 579 -21.20 2.75 -26.42
C GLU A 579 -20.07 3.46 -25.64
N SER A 580 -19.35 2.72 -24.79
CA SER A 580 -18.18 3.23 -24.06
C SER A 580 -17.12 3.79 -25.00
N VAL A 581 -16.83 3.10 -26.11
CA VAL A 581 -15.85 3.55 -27.11
C VAL A 581 -16.38 4.73 -27.91
N ASN A 582 -17.66 4.73 -28.30
CA ASN A 582 -18.26 5.83 -29.05
C ASN A 582 -18.22 7.14 -28.25
N ARG A 583 -18.60 7.15 -26.97
CA ARG A 583 -18.51 8.32 -26.08
C ARG A 583 -17.08 8.85 -25.97
N VAL A 584 -16.08 7.96 -25.86
CA VAL A 584 -14.67 8.36 -25.85
C VAL A 584 -14.25 8.97 -27.20
N LEU A 585 -14.68 8.41 -28.32
CA LEU A 585 -14.42 8.97 -29.66
C LEU A 585 -15.13 10.31 -29.87
N GLU A 586 -16.32 10.51 -29.33
CA GLU A 586 -17.05 11.79 -29.35
C GLU A 586 -16.26 12.89 -28.62
N ILE A 587 -15.79 12.61 -27.40
CA ILE A 587 -14.93 13.53 -26.62
C ILE A 587 -13.65 13.86 -27.40
N LEU A 588 -12.94 12.84 -27.91
CA LEU A 588 -11.71 13.05 -28.67
C LEU A 588 -11.97 13.86 -29.96
N ARG A 589 -13.05 13.56 -30.69
CA ARG A 589 -13.45 14.31 -31.89
C ARG A 589 -13.80 15.75 -31.56
N GLY A 590 -14.46 16.01 -30.43
CA GLY A 590 -14.70 17.36 -29.91
C GLY A 590 -13.41 18.11 -29.59
N ILE A 591 -12.44 17.46 -28.94
CA ILE A 591 -11.15 18.09 -28.55
C ILE A 591 -10.23 18.34 -29.75
N PHE A 592 -10.19 17.46 -30.76
CA PHE A 592 -9.16 17.48 -31.80
C PHE A 592 -9.64 17.97 -33.18
N ASN A 593 -10.87 17.67 -33.61
CA ASN A 593 -11.36 18.11 -34.93
C ASN A 593 -11.38 19.65 -35.08
N PRO A 594 -11.76 20.47 -34.07
CA PRO A 594 -11.70 21.94 -34.16
C PRO A 594 -10.29 22.51 -34.32
N LYS A 595 -9.25 21.71 -33.98
CA LYS A 595 -7.83 22.05 -34.16
C LYS A 595 -7.31 21.67 -35.57
N GLY A 596 -8.18 21.19 -36.45
CA GLY A 596 -7.83 20.65 -37.76
C GLY A 596 -7.23 19.24 -37.73
N ILE A 597 -7.27 18.56 -36.58
CA ILE A 597 -6.70 17.23 -36.37
C ILE A 597 -7.82 16.20 -36.46
N ALA A 598 -7.79 15.36 -37.50
CA ALA A 598 -8.76 14.28 -37.66
C ALA A 598 -8.51 13.15 -36.65
N VAL A 599 -9.55 12.74 -35.93
CA VAL A 599 -9.50 11.55 -35.04
C VAL A 599 -9.92 10.30 -35.82
N PRO A 600 -8.99 9.36 -36.12
CA PRO A 600 -9.31 8.13 -36.83
C PRO A 600 -10.19 7.19 -35.99
N ASP A 601 -10.83 6.23 -36.64
CA ASP A 601 -11.46 5.11 -35.95
C ASP A 601 -10.40 4.20 -35.30
N PRO A 602 -10.74 3.49 -34.20
CA PRO A 602 -9.78 2.71 -33.44
C PRO A 602 -9.52 1.33 -34.07
N ILE A 603 -8.25 0.91 -34.08
CA ILE A 603 -7.83 -0.44 -34.47
C ILE A 603 -8.36 -1.48 -33.48
N GLN A 604 -8.27 -1.17 -32.19
CA GLN A 604 -8.71 -2.05 -31.12
C GLN A 604 -9.04 -1.22 -29.88
N ALA A 605 -10.09 -1.62 -29.15
CA ALA A 605 -10.42 -1.06 -27.86
C ALA A 605 -10.65 -2.16 -26.81
N VAL A 606 -10.39 -1.86 -25.54
CA VAL A 606 -10.62 -2.75 -24.41
C VAL A 606 -11.18 -1.94 -23.24
N CYS A 607 -12.39 -2.28 -22.81
CA CYS A 607 -13.03 -1.72 -21.61
C CYS A 607 -12.83 -2.66 -20.42
N THR A 608 -12.51 -2.14 -19.23
CA THR A 608 -12.47 -2.96 -18.01
C THR A 608 -13.84 -3.03 -17.34
N ARG A 609 -14.05 -4.08 -16.54
CA ARG A 609 -15.27 -4.33 -15.76
C ARG A 609 -14.89 -4.90 -14.38
N TRP A 610 -14.06 -4.16 -13.63
CA TRP A 610 -13.46 -4.64 -12.38
C TRP A 610 -14.49 -4.97 -11.28
N GLY A 611 -15.66 -4.33 -11.28
CA GLY A 611 -16.74 -4.64 -10.35
C GLY A 611 -17.45 -5.96 -10.63
N LYS A 612 -17.47 -6.39 -11.89
CA LYS A 612 -18.03 -7.68 -12.33
C LYS A 612 -17.03 -8.84 -12.31
N ASP A 613 -15.73 -8.56 -12.27
CA ASP A 613 -14.68 -9.57 -12.20
C ASP A 613 -14.77 -10.39 -10.89
N ALA A 614 -15.16 -11.66 -10.99
CA ALA A 614 -15.41 -12.55 -9.86
C ALA A 614 -14.18 -12.87 -8.99
N PHE A 615 -12.98 -12.49 -9.44
CA PHE A 615 -11.72 -12.60 -8.70
C PHE A 615 -11.19 -11.21 -8.30
N ALA A 616 -12.07 -10.21 -8.20
CA ALA A 616 -11.78 -8.87 -7.67
C ALA A 616 -12.97 -8.24 -6.93
N TYR A 617 -14.15 -8.17 -7.57
CA TYR A 617 -15.34 -7.42 -7.13
C TYR A 617 -15.07 -5.94 -6.83
N GLY A 618 -14.23 -5.30 -7.64
CA GLY A 618 -13.79 -3.92 -7.46
C GLY A 618 -12.32 -3.72 -7.83
N SER A 619 -11.81 -2.52 -7.56
CA SER A 619 -10.46 -2.08 -7.94
C SER A 619 -9.48 -2.16 -6.76
N TYR A 620 -9.66 -1.38 -5.71
CA TYR A 620 -8.79 -1.35 -4.52
C TYR A 620 -9.52 -0.82 -3.27
N SER A 621 -8.88 -0.95 -2.11
CA SER A 621 -9.44 -0.49 -0.83
C SER A 621 -9.43 1.04 -0.68
N TYR A 622 -10.26 1.55 0.23
CA TYR A 622 -10.25 2.94 0.71
C TYR A 622 -10.73 2.99 2.17
N VAL A 623 -10.41 4.06 2.92
CA VAL A 623 -10.92 4.22 4.29
C VAL A 623 -12.33 4.83 4.26
N ALA A 624 -13.32 4.01 4.55
CA ALA A 624 -14.72 4.41 4.54
C ALA A 624 -15.14 5.17 5.82
N VAL A 625 -16.24 5.91 5.77
CA VAL A 625 -16.89 6.45 6.99
C VAL A 625 -17.19 5.30 7.96
N GLY A 626 -16.81 5.45 9.23
CA GLY A 626 -16.88 4.38 10.24
C GLY A 626 -15.71 3.40 10.25
N SER A 627 -14.69 3.61 9.42
CA SER A 627 -13.44 2.84 9.36
C SER A 627 -12.23 3.74 9.62
N SER A 628 -11.11 3.14 10.05
CA SER A 628 -9.80 3.79 10.24
C SER A 628 -8.70 2.97 9.58
N GLY A 629 -7.47 3.50 9.57
CA GLY A 629 -6.30 2.73 9.13
C GLY A 629 -6.05 1.44 9.95
N ASP A 630 -6.58 1.35 11.17
CA ASP A 630 -6.41 0.17 12.05
C ASP A 630 -7.11 -1.07 11.49
N ASP A 631 -8.14 -0.92 10.66
CA ASP A 631 -8.80 -2.05 9.99
C ASP A 631 -7.86 -2.76 8.99
N TYR A 632 -6.88 -2.06 8.42
CA TYR A 632 -5.84 -2.69 7.59
C TYR A 632 -4.92 -3.59 8.41
N ASP A 633 -4.56 -3.16 9.62
CA ASP A 633 -3.74 -3.94 10.55
C ASP A 633 -4.53 -5.17 11.03
N ILE A 634 -5.81 -4.97 11.41
CA ILE A 634 -6.74 -6.05 11.78
C ILE A 634 -6.89 -7.04 10.64
N LEU A 635 -6.95 -6.60 9.39
CA LEU A 635 -7.06 -7.49 8.23
C LEU A 635 -5.74 -8.24 7.96
N ALA A 636 -4.58 -7.66 8.28
CA ALA A 636 -3.28 -8.35 8.25
C ALA A 636 -3.13 -9.46 9.32
N GLU A 637 -3.70 -9.30 10.52
CA GLU A 637 -3.49 -10.22 11.67
C GLU A 637 -3.63 -11.71 11.29
N SER A 638 -2.62 -12.53 11.60
CA SER A 638 -2.72 -13.99 11.41
C SER A 638 -3.72 -14.63 12.39
N ILE A 639 -4.35 -15.73 11.99
CA ILE A 639 -5.36 -16.45 12.80
C ILE A 639 -5.06 -17.96 12.88
N GLY A 640 -5.78 -18.63 13.78
CA GLY A 640 -5.57 -20.06 14.04
C GLY A 640 -4.19 -20.36 14.66
N ASP A 641 -3.71 -19.49 15.55
CA ASP A 641 -2.35 -19.54 16.13
C ASP A 641 -1.23 -19.42 15.07
N GLY A 642 -1.44 -18.65 14.00
CA GLY A 642 -0.47 -18.56 12.90
C GLY A 642 -0.55 -19.74 11.94
N ARG A 643 -1.76 -20.23 11.65
CA ARG A 643 -2.02 -21.21 10.58
C ARG A 643 -2.52 -20.53 9.29
N VAL A 644 -3.18 -19.38 9.41
CA VAL A 644 -3.72 -18.59 8.29
C VAL A 644 -3.20 -17.15 8.38
N PHE A 645 -2.57 -16.67 7.31
CA PHE A 645 -1.97 -15.33 7.19
C PHE A 645 -2.67 -14.54 6.06
N PHE A 646 -2.53 -13.20 6.05
CA PHE A 646 -3.22 -12.33 5.10
C PHE A 646 -2.28 -11.26 4.48
N ALA A 647 -2.15 -11.27 3.15
CA ALA A 647 -1.39 -10.27 2.39
C ALA A 647 -2.24 -9.65 1.26
N GLY A 648 -1.81 -8.52 0.72
CA GLY A 648 -2.52 -7.72 -0.29
C GLY A 648 -2.48 -6.24 0.03
N GLU A 649 -2.91 -5.39 -0.90
CA GLU A 649 -2.97 -3.93 -0.63
C GLU A 649 -3.90 -3.60 0.55
N ALA A 650 -5.03 -4.31 0.68
CA ALA A 650 -5.94 -4.19 1.81
C ALA A 650 -5.42 -4.81 3.12
N THR A 651 -4.11 -5.10 3.24
CA THR A 651 -3.47 -5.49 4.50
C THR A 651 -2.25 -4.62 4.84
N ASN A 652 -2.12 -3.44 4.22
CA ASN A 652 -0.98 -2.55 4.40
C ASN A 652 -1.43 -1.11 4.66
N LYS A 653 -1.52 -0.72 5.93
CA LYS A 653 -1.96 0.61 6.40
C LYS A 653 -1.13 1.78 5.85
N GLN A 654 0.18 1.59 5.69
CA GLN A 654 1.07 2.65 5.20
C GLN A 654 1.01 2.82 3.67
N TYR A 655 0.57 1.78 2.95
CA TYR A 655 0.58 1.72 1.49
C TYR A 655 -0.67 1.00 0.95
N PRO A 656 -1.90 1.39 1.33
CA PRO A 656 -3.12 0.77 0.84
C PRO A 656 -3.27 1.02 -0.67
N ALA A 657 -4.24 0.35 -1.30
CA ALA A 657 -4.55 0.44 -2.74
C ALA A 657 -3.43 0.14 -3.78
N THR A 658 -2.16 0.09 -3.39
CA THR A 658 -1.01 0.19 -4.31
C THR A 658 -0.39 -1.15 -4.69
N MET A 659 0.28 -1.18 -5.85
CA MET A 659 1.11 -2.32 -6.27
C MET A 659 2.30 -2.55 -5.32
N HIS A 660 2.88 -1.48 -4.77
CA HIS A 660 4.05 -1.58 -3.91
C HIS A 660 3.67 -2.00 -2.48
N GLY A 661 2.55 -1.54 -1.93
CA GLY A 661 2.01 -2.03 -0.66
C GLY A 661 1.62 -3.50 -0.70
N ALA A 662 1.05 -3.96 -1.83
CA ALA A 662 0.81 -5.38 -2.08
C ALA A 662 2.13 -6.18 -2.09
N LEU A 663 3.19 -5.72 -2.77
CA LEU A 663 4.52 -6.34 -2.72
C LEU A 663 5.06 -6.42 -1.29
N LEU A 664 5.03 -5.31 -0.55
CA LEU A 664 5.53 -5.23 0.83
C LEU A 664 4.79 -6.17 1.78
N SER A 665 3.45 -6.24 1.70
CA SER A 665 2.66 -7.20 2.49
C SER A 665 3.05 -8.66 2.21
N GLY A 666 3.45 -8.98 0.97
CA GLY A 666 3.95 -10.30 0.60
C GLY A 666 5.32 -10.62 1.23
N MET A 667 6.19 -9.63 1.39
CA MET A 667 7.47 -9.81 2.13
C MET A 667 7.20 -9.99 3.63
N ARG A 668 6.38 -9.11 4.22
CA ARG A 668 6.00 -9.14 5.64
C ARG A 668 5.40 -10.50 6.03
N GLU A 669 4.45 -11.03 5.27
CA GLU A 669 3.90 -12.35 5.60
C GLU A 669 4.87 -13.50 5.39
N ALA A 670 5.83 -13.41 4.47
CA ALA A 670 6.90 -14.40 4.37
C ALA A 670 7.81 -14.41 5.62
N ALA A 671 8.08 -13.24 6.20
CA ALA A 671 8.81 -13.12 7.47
C ALA A 671 7.98 -13.60 8.67
N ASN A 672 6.69 -13.25 8.74
CA ASN A 672 5.77 -13.77 9.77
C ASN A 672 5.69 -15.30 9.75
N ILE A 673 5.56 -15.89 8.57
CA ILE A 673 5.52 -17.35 8.37
C ILE A 673 6.87 -18.01 8.77
N LEU A 674 8.01 -17.36 8.49
CA LEU A 674 9.31 -17.80 8.98
C LEU A 674 9.41 -17.77 10.51
N ARG A 675 9.02 -16.65 11.12
CA ARG A 675 9.00 -16.46 12.57
C ARG A 675 8.11 -17.50 13.25
N GLU A 676 6.94 -17.77 12.70
CA GLU A 676 6.02 -18.77 13.21
C GLU A 676 6.56 -20.21 13.05
N ALA A 677 7.17 -20.53 11.91
CA ALA A 677 7.86 -21.81 11.74
C ALA A 677 9.00 -22.01 12.75
N LYS A 678 9.79 -20.96 13.02
CA LYS A 678 10.84 -20.96 14.06
C LYS A 678 10.23 -21.20 15.44
N ARG A 679 9.16 -20.46 15.82
CA ARG A 679 8.42 -20.63 17.09
C ARG A 679 7.93 -22.07 17.27
N ARG A 680 7.32 -22.66 16.24
CA ARG A 680 6.84 -24.05 16.25
C ARG A 680 7.96 -25.08 16.32
N SER A 681 9.08 -24.86 15.66
CA SER A 681 10.22 -25.79 15.65
C SER A 681 10.94 -25.90 17.00
N ILE A 682 10.81 -24.87 17.86
CA ILE A 682 11.37 -24.84 19.22
C ILE A 682 10.51 -25.63 20.22
N ILE A 683 9.26 -25.97 19.86
CA ILE A 683 8.32 -26.70 20.71
C ILE A 683 8.23 -28.16 20.23
N PRO A 684 8.77 -29.16 20.96
CA PRO A 684 8.73 -30.55 20.53
C PRO A 684 7.30 -31.08 20.39
N SER A 685 7.03 -31.82 19.32
CA SER A 685 5.69 -32.38 19.01
C SER A 685 5.12 -33.26 20.12
N GLU A 686 5.97 -33.95 20.88
CA GLU A 686 5.58 -34.76 22.04
C GLU A 686 4.93 -33.94 23.18
N LYS A 687 5.14 -32.62 23.24
CA LYS A 687 4.43 -31.74 24.18
C LYS A 687 3.09 -31.24 23.65
N LEU A 688 2.88 -31.18 22.32
CA LEU A 688 1.65 -30.60 21.76
C LEU A 688 0.39 -31.39 22.19
N ASN A 689 0.51 -32.72 22.25
CA ASN A 689 -0.56 -33.62 22.69
C ASN A 689 -0.83 -33.60 24.21
N ASN A 690 0.02 -32.98 25.02
CA ASN A 690 -0.14 -32.84 26.48
C ASN A 690 -0.35 -31.38 26.95
N VAL A 691 -0.26 -30.39 26.05
CA VAL A 691 -0.46 -28.96 26.39
C VAL A 691 -1.85 -28.45 26.03
N TYR A 692 -2.49 -29.01 24.98
CA TYR A 692 -3.89 -28.66 24.65
C TYR A 692 -4.93 -29.49 25.43
N GLY A 693 -4.68 -29.60 26.74
CA GLY A 693 -5.55 -30.16 27.77
C GLY A 693 -5.94 -29.16 28.87
N GLY A 694 -5.69 -27.86 28.68
CA GLY A 694 -6.23 -26.78 29.52
C GLY A 694 -5.21 -25.84 30.19
N GLU A 695 -4.64 -24.90 29.45
CA GLU A 695 -3.88 -23.76 30.00
C GLU A 695 -4.72 -22.46 30.12
N SER A 696 -5.99 -22.58 30.51
CA SER A 696 -6.81 -21.43 30.94
C SER A 696 -6.70 -21.14 32.45
N ASP A 697 -6.11 -22.05 33.24
CA ASP A 697 -6.24 -22.04 34.71
C ASP A 697 -4.92 -22.09 35.50
N ASP A 698 -3.78 -22.35 34.89
CA ASP A 698 -2.61 -22.77 35.69
C ASP A 698 -1.98 -21.66 36.56
N LEU A 699 -2.16 -20.38 36.21
CA LEU A 699 -1.81 -19.28 37.13
C LEU A 699 -2.89 -19.07 38.21
N ASN A 700 -4.17 -19.36 37.93
CA ASN A 700 -5.22 -19.28 38.96
C ASN A 700 -4.92 -20.25 40.10
N LYS A 701 -4.52 -21.50 39.79
CA LYS A 701 -4.14 -22.52 40.77
C LYS A 701 -3.04 -22.07 41.73
N LEU A 702 -2.02 -21.34 41.24
CA LEU A 702 -0.98 -20.81 42.12
C LEU A 702 -1.54 -19.82 43.16
N PHE A 703 -2.63 -19.11 42.82
CA PHE A 703 -3.40 -18.19 43.66
C PHE A 703 -4.62 -18.84 44.37
N ASP A 704 -4.81 -20.16 44.30
CA ASP A 704 -5.73 -20.89 45.20
C ASP A 704 -5.14 -21.03 46.62
N THR A 705 -3.81 -20.92 46.73
CA THR A 705 -3.04 -20.91 48.00
C THR A 705 -2.10 -19.69 48.06
N PRO A 706 -2.64 -18.46 48.09
CA PRO A 706 -1.84 -17.24 48.14
C PRO A 706 -1.17 -17.06 49.51
N ASP A 707 0.00 -16.41 49.52
CA ASP A 707 0.72 -16.10 50.77
C ASP A 707 0.08 -14.96 51.56
N LEU A 708 -0.66 -14.07 50.88
CA LEU A 708 -1.46 -13.00 51.46
C LEU A 708 -2.71 -12.73 50.61
N THR A 709 -3.86 -12.46 51.23
CA THR A 709 -5.11 -12.06 50.55
C THR A 709 -5.83 -10.98 51.36
N PHE A 710 -6.33 -9.95 50.68
CA PHE A 710 -7.05 -8.83 51.28
C PHE A 710 -7.97 -8.17 50.24
N GLY A 711 -9.30 -8.23 50.45
CA GLY A 711 -10.28 -7.78 49.44
C GLY A 711 -10.11 -8.53 48.11
N SER A 712 -10.16 -7.80 47.00
CA SER A 712 -9.88 -8.31 45.63
C SER A 712 -8.42 -8.65 45.33
N PHE A 713 -7.49 -8.43 46.27
CA PHE A 713 -6.05 -8.60 46.06
C PHE A 713 -5.54 -9.94 46.64
N SER A 714 -4.59 -10.57 45.95
CA SER A 714 -3.88 -11.77 46.44
C SER A 714 -2.41 -11.74 45.99
N VAL A 715 -1.50 -12.23 46.84
CA VAL A 715 -0.05 -12.09 46.67
C VAL A 715 0.65 -13.45 46.80
N LEU A 716 1.69 -13.66 46.00
CA LEU A 716 2.66 -14.75 46.15
C LEU A 716 4.08 -14.18 46.28
N PHE A 717 4.87 -14.66 47.23
CA PHE A 717 6.25 -14.20 47.49
C PHE A 717 7.28 -15.06 46.74
N ASP A 718 8.47 -14.53 46.38
CA ASP A 718 9.57 -15.41 45.92
C ASP A 718 10.06 -16.29 47.08
N PRO A 719 9.93 -17.62 47.00
CA PRO A 719 10.28 -18.54 48.08
C PRO A 719 11.79 -18.65 48.33
N ARG A 720 12.62 -18.01 47.49
CA ARG A 720 14.09 -18.08 47.55
C ARG A 720 14.74 -16.85 48.19
N SER A 721 13.95 -15.83 48.58
CA SER A 721 14.46 -14.65 49.29
C SER A 721 13.66 -14.34 50.56
N ASN A 722 14.40 -14.23 51.68
CA ASN A 722 13.87 -13.78 52.97
C ASN A 722 14.12 -12.28 53.23
N GLU A 723 14.70 -11.55 52.26
CA GLU A 723 14.90 -10.10 52.38
C GLU A 723 13.59 -9.35 52.09
N VAL A 724 13.04 -8.68 53.10
CA VAL A 724 11.71 -8.03 53.05
C VAL A 724 11.68 -6.83 52.08
N ASP A 725 12.80 -6.15 51.88
CA ASP A 725 12.89 -4.91 51.10
C ASP A 725 13.34 -5.13 49.63
N SER A 726 13.87 -6.31 49.28
CA SER A 726 14.42 -6.61 47.94
C SER A 726 13.68 -7.73 47.19
N SER A 727 12.84 -8.53 47.86
CA SER A 727 12.12 -9.64 47.25
C SER A 727 10.91 -9.19 46.40
N ASN A 728 10.96 -9.49 45.11
CA ASN A 728 9.82 -9.34 44.21
C ASN A 728 8.72 -10.36 44.56
N SER A 729 7.48 -9.90 44.47
CA SER A 729 6.25 -10.63 44.81
C SER A 729 5.26 -10.45 43.66
N LEU A 730 4.52 -11.52 43.33
CA LEU A 730 3.51 -11.49 42.27
C LEU A 730 2.15 -11.12 42.89
N LEU A 731 1.60 -9.98 42.47
CA LEU A 731 0.27 -9.53 42.83
C LEU A 731 -0.74 -10.00 41.78
N GLN A 732 -1.93 -10.42 42.22
CA GLN A 732 -3.14 -10.59 41.43
C GLN A 732 -4.24 -9.68 42.00
N VAL A 733 -5.02 -9.05 41.13
CA VAL A 733 -6.18 -8.21 41.46
C VAL A 733 -7.40 -8.70 40.67
N LYS A 734 -8.48 -9.08 41.37
CA LYS A 734 -9.70 -9.68 40.78
C LYS A 734 -10.84 -8.66 40.72
N PHE A 735 -11.14 -8.13 39.53
CA PHE A 735 -12.25 -7.19 39.33
C PHE A 735 -13.57 -7.96 39.14
N GLY A 736 -14.56 -7.65 40.00
CA GLY A 736 -15.86 -8.31 40.04
C GLY A 736 -16.94 -7.67 39.15
N GLY A 737 -17.96 -8.46 38.79
CA GLY A 737 -19.03 -8.12 37.83
C GLY A 737 -20.05 -7.07 38.25
N LYS A 738 -19.63 -5.93 38.80
CA LYS A 738 -20.43 -4.69 38.87
C LYS A 738 -20.14 -3.70 37.72
N TYR A 739 -19.07 -3.96 36.95
CA TYR A 739 -18.62 -3.13 35.82
C TYR A 739 -18.52 -3.91 34.50
N LEU A 740 -18.94 -5.18 34.48
CA LEU A 740 -18.89 -6.06 33.31
C LEU A 740 -20.28 -6.69 33.16
N ASP A 741 -21.07 -6.18 32.22
CA ASP A 741 -22.46 -6.58 31.98
C ASP A 741 -22.57 -7.89 31.16
N VAL A 742 -21.74 -8.87 31.51
CA VAL A 742 -21.66 -10.20 30.90
C VAL A 742 -21.44 -11.23 32.00
N GLY A 743 -22.24 -12.29 32.00
CA GLY A 743 -22.30 -13.24 33.10
C GLY A 743 -20.99 -13.98 33.39
N CYS A 744 -20.56 -13.94 34.65
CA CYS A 744 -19.65 -14.89 35.28
C CYS A 744 -18.18 -14.96 34.79
N LEU A 745 -17.56 -13.82 34.45
CA LEU A 745 -16.10 -13.71 34.31
C LEU A 745 -15.56 -12.60 35.22
N SER A 746 -14.63 -12.94 36.12
CA SER A 746 -13.84 -11.94 36.89
C SER A 746 -12.54 -11.64 36.17
N LEU A 747 -12.27 -10.36 35.91
CA LEU A 747 -11.03 -9.94 35.24
C LEU A 747 -9.87 -9.97 36.26
N CYS A 748 -8.93 -10.89 36.06
CA CYS A 748 -7.69 -10.97 36.83
C CYS A 748 -6.58 -10.18 36.14
N LEU A 749 -6.13 -9.09 36.77
CA LEU A 749 -4.88 -8.39 36.39
C LEU A 749 -3.76 -8.74 37.37
N TYR A 750 -2.51 -8.54 36.94
CA TYR A 750 -1.31 -8.94 37.66
C TYR A 750 -0.29 -7.78 37.72
N GLY A 751 0.57 -7.80 38.74
CA GLY A 751 1.65 -6.84 38.91
C GLY A 751 2.83 -7.41 39.69
N LEU A 752 3.94 -6.68 39.73
CA LEU A 752 5.10 -7.00 40.57
C LEU A 752 5.26 -5.93 41.65
N ILE A 753 5.39 -6.36 42.89
CA ILE A 753 5.55 -5.50 44.08
C ILE A 753 6.61 -6.08 45.01
N SER A 754 7.23 -5.27 45.86
CA SER A 754 8.10 -5.79 46.92
C SER A 754 7.30 -6.41 48.06
N ARG A 755 7.91 -7.29 48.84
CA ARG A 755 7.28 -7.90 50.02
C ARG A 755 6.86 -6.85 51.07
N ASN A 756 7.64 -5.79 51.25
CA ASN A 756 7.28 -4.62 52.08
C ASN A 756 6.03 -3.88 51.52
N GLN A 757 5.95 -3.65 50.20
CA GLN A 757 4.77 -3.06 49.55
C GLN A 757 3.51 -3.92 49.71
N ALA A 758 3.64 -5.24 49.62
CA ALA A 758 2.53 -6.18 49.81
C ALA A 758 1.94 -6.13 51.24
N ILE A 759 2.79 -5.99 52.26
CA ILE A 759 2.35 -5.86 53.66
C ILE A 759 1.58 -4.54 53.85
N LYS A 760 2.13 -3.41 53.40
CA LYS A 760 1.45 -2.10 53.47
C LYS A 760 0.10 -2.09 52.74
N LEU A 761 0.01 -2.75 51.58
CA LEU A 761 -1.24 -2.93 50.84
C LEU A 761 -2.28 -3.72 51.63
N SER A 762 -1.88 -4.63 52.51
CA SER A 762 -2.82 -5.37 53.36
C SER A 762 -3.37 -4.51 54.51
N GLU A 763 -2.54 -3.63 55.08
CA GLU A 763 -2.85 -2.77 56.23
C GLU A 763 -3.79 -1.59 55.90
N GLU A 764 -3.76 -1.09 54.65
CA GLU A 764 -4.58 0.04 54.18
C GLU A 764 -6.09 -0.30 54.09
N GLU A 765 -6.98 0.60 54.53
CA GLU A 765 -8.44 0.37 54.45
C GLU A 765 -9.06 0.89 53.14
N GLY A 766 -9.90 0.07 52.50
CA GLY A 766 -10.64 0.40 51.28
C GLY A 766 -9.94 0.04 49.97
N GLU A 767 -10.69 -0.48 48.99
CA GLU A 767 -10.10 -0.93 47.71
C GLU A 767 -9.65 0.23 46.82
N GLU A 768 -10.36 1.36 46.85
CA GLU A 768 -9.97 2.57 46.11
C GLU A 768 -8.64 3.16 46.61
N ASN A 769 -8.37 3.10 47.92
CA ASN A 769 -7.10 3.56 48.49
C ASN A 769 -5.96 2.61 48.11
N ARG A 770 -6.16 1.29 48.20
CA ARG A 770 -5.19 0.28 47.74
C ARG A 770 -4.83 0.45 46.26
N MET A 771 -5.83 0.65 45.39
CA MET A 771 -5.63 0.93 43.97
C MET A 771 -4.88 2.25 43.72
N ARG A 772 -5.16 3.28 44.53
CA ARG A 772 -4.47 4.58 44.46
C ARG A 772 -3.01 4.47 44.87
N MET A 773 -2.72 3.79 45.99
CA MET A 773 -1.37 3.56 46.49
C MET A 773 -0.52 2.74 45.49
N LEU A 774 -1.09 1.69 44.89
CA LEU A 774 -0.45 0.92 43.81
C LEU A 774 0.01 1.80 42.64
N ASN A 775 -0.88 2.67 42.14
CA ASN A 775 -0.61 3.50 40.97
C ASN A 775 0.28 4.71 41.30
N GLN A 776 -0.07 5.48 42.35
CA GLN A 776 0.51 6.79 42.63
C GLN A 776 1.73 6.77 43.56
N GLU A 777 1.83 5.79 44.46
CA GLU A 777 2.95 5.70 45.42
C GLU A 777 3.94 4.59 45.06
N PHE A 778 3.45 3.46 44.54
CA PHE A 778 4.30 2.32 44.19
C PHE A 778 4.66 2.25 42.70
N GLY A 779 3.95 2.99 41.83
CA GLY A 779 4.22 3.05 40.39
C GLY A 779 3.93 1.75 39.63
N VAL A 780 3.00 0.92 40.12
CA VAL A 780 2.78 -0.46 39.67
C VAL A 780 1.73 -0.50 38.55
N SER A 781 2.17 -0.67 37.32
CA SER A 781 1.30 -0.98 36.18
C SER A 781 0.70 -2.39 36.32
N LEU A 782 -0.62 -2.49 36.39
CA LEU A 782 -1.34 -3.76 36.33
C LEU A 782 -1.55 -4.21 34.88
N VAL A 783 -1.24 -5.47 34.59
CA VAL A 783 -1.25 -6.07 33.24
C VAL A 783 -2.06 -7.36 33.19
N GLY A 784 -2.59 -7.71 32.02
CA GLY A 784 -3.16 -9.04 31.79
C GLY A 784 -2.06 -10.13 31.80
N ARG A 785 -2.43 -11.41 31.93
CA ARG A 785 -1.49 -12.55 32.04
C ARG A 785 -0.32 -12.50 31.05
N LYS A 786 -0.58 -12.13 29.78
CA LYS A 786 0.42 -12.08 28.69
C LYS A 786 1.31 -10.82 28.68
N GLY A 787 1.02 -9.82 29.52
CA GLY A 787 1.78 -8.57 29.62
C GLY A 787 2.78 -8.53 30.78
N LEU A 788 2.93 -9.63 31.53
CA LEU A 788 3.96 -9.74 32.57
C LEU A 788 5.35 -9.77 31.93
N SER A 789 6.29 -9.00 32.51
CA SER A 789 7.67 -8.96 32.03
C SER A 789 8.40 -10.28 32.30
N GLY A 790 9.57 -10.47 31.66
CA GLY A 790 10.39 -11.67 31.87
C GLY A 790 10.80 -11.90 33.34
N ALA A 791 10.85 -10.85 34.17
CA ALA A 791 11.02 -10.96 35.61
C ALA A 791 9.82 -11.63 36.30
N GLY A 792 8.59 -11.35 35.83
CA GLY A 792 7.37 -11.99 36.29
C GLY A 792 7.24 -13.45 35.86
N GLU A 793 7.60 -13.78 34.62
CA GLU A 793 7.64 -15.18 34.16
C GLU A 793 8.68 -16.02 34.91
N SER A 794 9.86 -15.43 35.19
CA SER A 794 10.86 -16.05 36.06
C SER A 794 10.27 -16.28 37.45
N LEU A 795 9.68 -15.26 38.09
CA LEU A 795 9.06 -15.36 39.41
C LEU A 795 7.96 -16.44 39.48
N ILE A 796 7.06 -16.51 38.49
CA ILE A 796 6.04 -17.56 38.37
C ILE A 796 6.69 -18.95 38.31
N THR A 797 7.76 -19.10 37.52
CA THR A 797 8.49 -20.37 37.39
C THR A 797 9.16 -20.78 38.71
N ASN A 798 9.71 -19.82 39.45
CA ASN A 798 10.34 -20.05 40.75
C ASN A 798 9.31 -20.45 41.83
N ILE A 799 8.16 -19.78 41.87
CA ILE A 799 7.05 -20.10 42.79
C ILE A 799 6.48 -21.49 42.47
N ARG A 800 6.21 -21.79 41.19
CA ARG A 800 5.70 -23.10 40.76
C ARG A 800 6.66 -24.23 41.17
N SER A 801 7.96 -24.05 40.92
CA SER A 801 9.01 -25.01 41.30
C SER A 801 9.05 -25.27 42.82
N ALA A 802 8.92 -24.23 43.64
CA ALA A 802 8.88 -24.42 45.09
C ALA A 802 7.61 -25.14 45.57
N LYS A 803 6.44 -24.81 44.99
CA LYS A 803 5.18 -25.47 45.35
C LYS A 803 5.17 -26.95 44.93
N SER A 804 5.65 -27.31 43.74
CA SER A 804 5.74 -28.73 43.33
C SER A 804 6.70 -29.55 44.20
N ASN A 805 7.83 -28.96 44.62
CA ASN A 805 8.78 -29.62 45.53
C ASN A 805 8.21 -29.86 46.95
N LEU A 806 7.12 -29.18 47.34
CA LEU A 806 6.41 -29.45 48.59
C LEU A 806 5.40 -30.60 48.47
N GLU A 807 4.87 -30.86 47.27
CA GLU A 807 3.92 -31.96 47.01
C GLU A 807 4.65 -33.31 46.89
N ASP A 808 5.77 -33.38 46.15
CA ASP A 808 6.62 -34.59 46.07
C ASP A 808 7.30 -34.95 47.40
N GLY A 809 7.40 -34.01 48.36
CA GLY A 809 7.95 -34.23 49.69
C GLY A 809 7.10 -35.12 50.61
N GLY A 810 5.87 -35.49 50.19
CA GLY A 810 4.85 -36.11 51.03
C GLY A 810 5.05 -37.58 51.44
N ILE A 811 6.08 -38.29 50.93
CA ILE A 811 6.26 -39.74 51.19
C ILE A 811 7.66 -40.07 51.76
N GLN A 812 8.06 -39.43 52.85
CA GLN A 812 9.02 -40.03 53.78
C GLN A 812 8.98 -39.49 55.23
N ARG A 813 7.95 -39.85 56.00
CA ARG A 813 8.01 -40.00 57.47
C ARG A 813 6.90 -40.87 58.02
#